data_AF-A0A936I4F5-F1
#
_entry.id   AF-A0A936I4F5-F1
#
_cell.length_a   1.000
_cell.length_b   1.000
_cell.length_c   1.000
_cell.angle_alpha   90.00
_cell.angle_beta   90.00
_cell.angle_gamma   90.00
#
_symmetry.space_group_name_H-M   'P 1'
#
loop_
_entity.id
_entity.type
_entity.pdbx_description
1 polymer ?
#
loop_
_entity_poly.entity_id
_entity_poly.type
_entity_poly.pdbx_seq_one_letter_code
_entity_poly.pdbx_strand_id
1 'polypeptide(L)'
;MIQVTPLPIPNDPGVSTDLQYAGVSTLRSAIRLNDQFGALLAFLVDGRIYDREGYLLADRSDAGCQECLPWGITHAVAVHRPGSCYQYLLFTEVLGTGGGVGTVPYQVYCSVLDLALPNPKFDPIDHPYRRGRLLDLGALELNGYDFPDLGASFLSSTVWSLQVPGTANFNNVAGHMDAVDLGHDQAKFLFITTGNIVTRYRISSTDLSHLGDESIALDPNWTIDEPRWPTGELEAIKVGNEIRVAFSGFGYDVTTNPYTVGHWMALRRYTLAGAPITDQRVLLDSFLYSTLQDASSHLTGLAFEPTGTYVYFARKRQPRLGAVEFSTGAVTFTAHDIGDHRFSQLEAAPDDQDPSQAAIYALSPAGAFGRISDIADPTLCQWTPSVAMITAPATCAGVDDAQQYTGPADDYYTLPQSVIGLDAYGPEHPTLCCVDMVEAEGHTISAAVGNASWVPGSNPFLNTVHPIIVRLELRIPAGAHVTANNLEFRFGPGATLVIEPGGSFTASSCTFINACPEEFWQGIEVRGNVGLHQYGGAHPGHQGHLVLGTGCTVENAEMGILASKWPVTDFWNFLYGGGVVECAGTTFRNCREGLRVHQYQGYLPGTTTHTRNRSYFRHCTFTVDEQYPGTFAFLHHARLHKVDGILFKACTFENTVSDAFADTHGGSQALGHGIYSMDADYLVEPGCSVILNLGDPCPPQNLLPCRFIGLDHGIHALASTTTRRFSVTNASFENNICGVYTAGVIRAKVVDNDFVLGKRDVNLIGEVDQEFIYGHRGIYTFGSYGSFLDDNTLGPDPLALSIAEGIVVGYSRDHNDMVWRNTAGGLENAYVGEGVCADPNLRSTIGLHFYCNTNNNNQVGIWSRKVDLDPGTAANQTIRTIQGSIHRSADNTFDRTPGQLDIKNTNGQSNSLQYWWADPAVPYDPLYNTPNFVQDANESNGDPVERPLQNCAHRNYIIIDGVAGGHMHLANEKMAYGNARYLYDQLIDGV
;
A
#
# COMPACT_ATOMS: atom_id res chain seq x y z
N MET A 1 -2.44 -19.38 29.79
CA MET A 1 -3.58 -20.29 30.03
C MET A 1 -4.04 -20.82 28.69
N ILE A 2 -4.00 -22.14 28.50
CA ILE A 2 -4.77 -22.81 27.44
C ILE A 2 -6.24 -22.42 27.62
N GLN A 3 -6.79 -21.66 26.67
CA GLN A 3 -8.21 -21.39 26.60
C GLN A 3 -8.84 -22.39 25.62
N VAL A 4 -9.67 -23.27 26.17
CA VAL A 4 -10.59 -24.08 25.37
C VAL A 4 -11.75 -23.16 24.99
N THR A 5 -11.67 -22.54 23.81
CA THR A 5 -12.77 -21.71 23.32
C THR A 5 -13.80 -22.62 22.64
N PRO A 6 -15.05 -22.69 23.12
CA PRO A 6 -16.07 -23.50 22.47
C PRO A 6 -16.31 -23.01 21.05
N LEU A 7 -16.59 -23.94 20.13
CA LEU A 7 -17.00 -23.61 18.77
C LEU A 7 -18.33 -22.83 18.80
N PRO A 8 -18.51 -21.85 17.90
CA PRO A 8 -19.69 -20.98 17.89
C PRO A 8 -20.94 -21.77 17.52
N ILE A 9 -22.02 -21.60 18.30
CA ILE A 9 -23.34 -22.18 18.04
C ILE A 9 -24.27 -21.02 17.67
N PRO A 10 -24.57 -20.83 16.37
CA PRO A 10 -25.48 -19.78 15.95
C PRO A 10 -26.90 -20.04 16.44
N ASN A 11 -27.66 -18.97 16.61
CA ASN A 11 -29.06 -19.00 17.05
C ASN A 11 -29.87 -17.98 16.24
N ASP A 12 -29.86 -18.16 14.92
CA ASP A 12 -30.65 -17.34 14.00
C ASP A 12 -31.93 -18.09 13.60
N PRO A 13 -33.12 -17.65 14.04
CA PRO A 13 -34.39 -18.28 13.70
C PRO A 13 -34.78 -18.09 12.22
N GLY A 14 -34.13 -17.17 11.49
CA GLY A 14 -34.32 -16.94 10.06
C GLY A 14 -33.56 -17.93 9.17
N VAL A 15 -32.60 -18.68 9.74
CA VAL A 15 -31.79 -19.66 9.02
C VAL A 15 -32.21 -21.07 9.43
N SER A 16 -32.30 -22.01 8.48
CA SER A 16 -32.61 -23.41 8.79
C SER A 16 -31.62 -24.00 9.80
N THR A 17 -32.11 -24.79 10.75
CA THR A 17 -31.26 -25.46 11.76
C THR A 17 -30.24 -26.40 11.14
N ASP A 18 -30.50 -26.93 9.94
CA ASP A 18 -29.56 -27.81 9.23
C ASP A 18 -28.34 -27.07 8.67
N LEU A 19 -28.41 -25.73 8.56
CA LEU A 19 -27.31 -24.85 8.14
C LEU A 19 -26.55 -24.24 9.32
N GLN A 20 -26.90 -24.62 10.56
CA GLN A 20 -26.31 -24.09 11.78
C GLN A 20 -25.58 -25.22 12.53
N TYR A 21 -24.40 -24.92 13.05
CA TYR A 21 -23.67 -25.86 13.90
C TYR A 21 -24.42 -26.04 15.22
N ALA A 22 -24.83 -27.28 15.51
CA ALA A 22 -25.65 -27.61 16.68
C ALA A 22 -24.83 -28.01 17.92
N GLY A 23 -23.53 -27.68 17.98
CA GLY A 23 -22.67 -28.08 19.09
C GLY A 23 -22.39 -29.58 19.15
N VAL A 24 -22.46 -30.28 18.00
CA VAL A 24 -22.25 -31.73 17.92
C VAL A 24 -20.78 -32.06 18.19
N SER A 25 -20.53 -33.03 19.07
CA SER A 25 -19.18 -33.54 19.35
C SER A 25 -18.59 -34.22 18.11
N THR A 26 -17.31 -33.98 17.86
CA THR A 26 -16.51 -34.61 16.82
C THR A 26 -16.36 -36.11 17.07
N LEU A 27 -16.66 -36.94 16.06
CA LEU A 27 -16.58 -38.39 16.14
C LEU A 27 -15.37 -38.98 15.41
N ARG A 28 -14.78 -38.27 14.44
CA ARG A 28 -13.63 -38.77 13.64
C ARG A 28 -12.58 -37.70 13.38
N SER A 29 -12.96 -36.59 12.76
CA SER A 29 -12.01 -35.56 12.33
C SER A 29 -12.53 -34.16 12.63
N ALA A 30 -11.61 -33.26 12.98
CA ALA A 30 -11.91 -31.86 13.22
C ALA A 30 -10.73 -31.00 12.80
N ILE A 31 -11.02 -29.86 12.16
CA ILE A 31 -10.00 -28.84 11.87
C ILE A 31 -10.46 -27.50 12.40
N ARG A 32 -9.55 -26.70 12.94
CA ARG A 32 -9.79 -25.29 13.23
C ARG A 32 -8.86 -24.43 12.38
N LEU A 33 -9.44 -23.57 11.54
CA LEU A 33 -8.67 -22.57 10.78
C LEU A 33 -8.65 -21.28 11.61
N ASN A 34 -7.46 -20.86 12.04
CA ASN A 34 -7.28 -19.59 12.74
C ASN A 34 -6.37 -18.65 11.93
N ASP A 35 -6.49 -17.35 12.19
CA ASP A 35 -5.51 -16.35 11.73
C ASP A 35 -4.25 -16.35 12.63
N GLN A 36 -3.29 -15.47 12.33
CA GLN A 36 -2.03 -15.37 13.11
C GLN A 36 -2.21 -14.90 14.56
N PHE A 37 -3.38 -14.35 14.89
CA PHE A 37 -3.71 -13.88 16.22
C PHE A 37 -4.52 -14.92 17.00
N GLY A 38 -4.74 -16.11 16.42
CA GLY A 38 -5.47 -17.21 17.03
C GLY A 38 -7.00 -17.07 16.95
N ALA A 39 -7.51 -16.14 16.15
CA ALA A 39 -8.94 -15.93 15.96
C ALA A 39 -9.50 -16.85 14.86
N LEU A 40 -10.70 -17.37 15.10
CA LEU A 40 -11.34 -18.38 14.26
C LEU A 40 -11.75 -17.80 12.90
N LEU A 41 -11.36 -18.48 11.81
CA LEU A 41 -11.74 -18.17 10.43
C LEU A 41 -12.85 -19.10 9.94
N ALA A 42 -12.69 -20.39 10.18
CA ALA A 42 -13.64 -21.46 9.85
C ALA A 42 -13.25 -22.73 10.62
N PHE A 43 -14.15 -23.71 10.67
CA PHE A 43 -13.86 -25.00 11.31
C PHE A 43 -14.56 -26.15 10.60
N LEU A 44 -13.97 -27.33 10.72
CA LEU A 44 -14.48 -28.58 10.17
C LEU A 44 -14.84 -29.53 11.31
N VAL A 45 -15.98 -30.20 11.20
CA VAL A 45 -16.41 -31.28 12.11
C VAL A 45 -16.97 -32.43 11.27
N ASP A 46 -16.29 -33.57 11.27
CA ASP A 46 -16.69 -34.83 10.61
C ASP A 46 -17.17 -34.64 9.16
N GLY A 47 -16.40 -33.88 8.36
CA GLY A 47 -16.70 -33.61 6.96
C GLY A 47 -17.71 -32.48 6.71
N ARG A 48 -18.19 -31.76 7.73
CA ARG A 48 -18.91 -30.49 7.56
C ARG A 48 -18.00 -29.31 7.82
N ILE A 49 -18.04 -28.29 6.98
CA ILE A 49 -17.27 -27.04 7.16
C ILE A 49 -18.24 -25.94 7.58
N TYR A 50 -17.87 -25.15 8.58
CA TYR A 50 -18.60 -24.00 9.07
C TYR A 50 -17.73 -22.74 9.05
N ASP A 51 -18.35 -21.57 8.88
CA ASP A 51 -17.70 -20.29 9.05
C ASP A 51 -17.39 -19.99 10.53
N ARG A 52 -16.68 -18.89 10.80
CA ARG A 52 -16.35 -18.44 12.16
C ARG A 52 -17.54 -18.17 13.08
N GLU A 53 -18.77 -18.14 12.57
CA GLU A 53 -20.00 -17.92 13.33
C GLU A 53 -20.81 -19.22 13.48
N GLY A 54 -20.36 -20.32 12.84
CA GLY A 54 -20.96 -21.64 12.91
C GLY A 54 -22.02 -21.91 11.85
N TYR A 55 -22.05 -21.15 10.75
CA TYR A 55 -22.94 -21.42 9.62
C TYR A 55 -22.27 -22.29 8.57
N LEU A 56 -23.04 -23.20 7.98
CA LEU A 56 -22.53 -24.23 7.08
C LEU A 56 -21.96 -23.63 5.78
N LEU A 57 -20.71 -23.96 5.47
CA LEU A 57 -20.04 -23.68 4.19
C LEU A 57 -20.17 -24.87 3.26
N ALA A 58 -19.81 -26.06 3.73
CA ALA A 58 -19.82 -27.31 2.95
C ALA A 58 -20.44 -28.46 3.73
N ASP A 59 -21.10 -29.35 3.02
CA ASP A 59 -21.77 -30.53 3.57
C ASP A 59 -20.82 -31.71 3.73
N ARG A 60 -21.23 -32.60 4.61
CA ARG A 60 -20.70 -33.95 4.69
C ARG A 60 -21.16 -34.78 3.49
N SER A 61 -20.32 -35.69 3.01
CA SER A 61 -20.57 -36.58 1.86
C SER A 61 -21.66 -37.65 2.10
N ASP A 62 -22.87 -37.23 2.47
CA ASP A 62 -24.05 -38.07 2.64
C ASP A 62 -25.00 -37.97 1.44
N ALA A 63 -26.06 -38.81 1.42
CA ALA A 63 -27.08 -38.74 0.38
C ALA A 63 -27.77 -37.36 0.33
N GLY A 64 -27.72 -36.70 -0.83
CA GLY A 64 -28.33 -35.38 -1.06
C GLY A 64 -27.42 -34.18 -0.81
N CYS A 65 -26.15 -34.42 -0.50
CA CYS A 65 -25.14 -33.38 -0.35
C CYS A 65 -24.89 -32.58 -1.65
N GLN A 66 -24.64 -31.27 -1.52
CA GLN A 66 -24.34 -30.37 -2.65
C GLN A 66 -22.84 -30.02 -2.77
N GLU A 67 -22.20 -29.67 -1.65
CA GLU A 67 -20.75 -29.41 -1.58
C GLU A 67 -20.11 -30.43 -0.64
N CYS A 68 -19.65 -31.56 -1.17
CA CYS A 68 -19.45 -32.78 -0.38
C CYS A 68 -18.02 -33.03 0.04
N LEU A 69 -17.73 -32.89 1.34
CA LEU A 69 -16.47 -33.31 1.92
C LEU A 69 -16.63 -34.64 2.68
N PRO A 70 -15.70 -35.61 2.52
CA PRO A 70 -15.71 -36.85 3.28
C PRO A 70 -15.59 -36.66 4.79
N TRP A 71 -16.07 -37.64 5.55
CA TRP A 71 -16.07 -37.59 7.02
C TRP A 71 -14.66 -37.57 7.65
N GLY A 72 -13.63 -37.97 6.91
CA GLY A 72 -12.32 -38.31 7.47
C GLY A 72 -12.37 -39.60 8.31
N ILE A 73 -11.21 -40.19 8.59
CA ILE A 73 -11.09 -41.31 9.54
C ILE A 73 -10.15 -41.00 10.70
N THR A 74 -8.92 -40.58 10.41
CA THR A 74 -7.83 -40.35 11.36
C THR A 74 -7.39 -38.89 11.31
N HIS A 75 -6.84 -38.42 10.20
CA HIS A 75 -6.36 -37.04 10.04
C HIS A 75 -7.12 -36.25 8.96
N ALA A 76 -7.21 -34.95 9.20
CA ALA A 76 -7.57 -33.95 8.21
C ALA A 76 -6.60 -32.78 8.34
N VAL A 77 -6.03 -32.33 7.22
CA VAL A 77 -4.98 -31.30 7.19
C VAL A 77 -5.48 -30.15 6.33
N ALA A 78 -5.33 -28.93 6.82
CA ALA A 78 -5.64 -27.73 6.05
C ALA A 78 -4.38 -26.91 5.82
N VAL A 79 -4.11 -26.60 4.56
CA VAL A 79 -2.91 -25.87 4.15
C VAL A 79 -3.31 -24.63 3.37
N HIS A 80 -2.91 -23.46 3.85
CA HIS A 80 -3.12 -22.21 3.12
C HIS A 80 -2.36 -22.23 1.78
N ARG A 81 -3.03 -21.86 0.67
CA ARG A 81 -2.42 -21.79 -0.66
C ARG A 81 -1.43 -20.61 -0.70
N PRO A 82 -0.14 -20.83 -1.02
CA PRO A 82 0.80 -19.72 -1.24
C PRO A 82 0.25 -18.71 -2.25
N GLY A 83 0.45 -17.41 -2.01
CA GLY A 83 -0.03 -16.36 -2.92
C GLY A 83 -1.55 -16.12 -2.97
N SER A 84 -2.35 -16.68 -2.06
CA SER A 84 -3.80 -16.43 -1.97
C SER A 84 -4.26 -16.26 -0.52
N CYS A 85 -4.82 -15.10 -0.14
CA CYS A 85 -5.20 -14.81 1.25
C CYS A 85 -6.46 -15.54 1.77
N TYR A 86 -7.20 -16.22 0.92
CA TYR A 86 -8.54 -16.75 1.26
C TYR A 86 -8.69 -18.23 0.97
N GLN A 87 -7.66 -18.86 0.38
CA GLN A 87 -7.77 -20.22 -0.14
C GLN A 87 -6.98 -21.21 0.70
N TYR A 88 -7.66 -22.26 1.12
CA TYR A 88 -7.11 -23.36 1.90
C TYR A 88 -7.31 -24.66 1.14
N LEU A 89 -6.23 -25.42 0.94
CA LEU A 89 -6.30 -26.80 0.49
C LEU A 89 -6.63 -27.67 1.69
N LEU A 90 -7.73 -28.39 1.62
CA LEU A 90 -8.21 -29.32 2.63
C LEU A 90 -7.91 -30.74 2.16
N PHE A 91 -7.18 -31.49 2.98
CA PHE A 91 -6.85 -32.88 2.74
C PHE A 91 -7.60 -33.76 3.76
N THR A 92 -8.30 -34.77 3.29
CA THR A 92 -9.08 -35.69 4.13
C THR A 92 -8.83 -37.14 3.75
N GLU A 93 -8.54 -37.98 4.74
CA GLU A 93 -8.29 -39.41 4.56
C GLU A 93 -9.60 -40.22 4.60
N VAL A 94 -9.73 -41.19 3.69
CA VAL A 94 -10.94 -42.03 3.59
C VAL A 94 -10.55 -43.50 3.38
N LEU A 95 -11.18 -44.38 4.14
CA LEU A 95 -11.21 -45.82 3.86
C LEU A 95 -12.42 -46.15 2.98
N GLY A 96 -12.22 -46.82 1.86
CA GLY A 96 -13.31 -47.25 0.98
C GLY A 96 -14.32 -48.17 1.70
N THR A 97 -15.61 -48.10 1.36
CA THR A 97 -16.66 -48.93 1.97
C THR A 97 -17.16 -50.05 1.04
N GLY A 98 -16.34 -50.51 0.08
CA GLY A 98 -16.77 -51.36 -1.02
C GLY A 98 -16.42 -52.86 -0.90
N GLY A 99 -17.37 -53.67 -0.40
CA GLY A 99 -17.72 -54.99 -0.94
C GLY A 99 -16.73 -56.16 -0.87
N GLY A 100 -16.91 -57.06 0.11
CA GLY A 100 -16.39 -58.43 0.09
C GLY A 100 -14.95 -58.57 0.57
N VAL A 101 -14.65 -59.68 1.25
CA VAL A 101 -13.34 -60.00 1.83
C VAL A 101 -12.25 -59.91 0.74
N GLY A 102 -11.35 -58.92 0.80
CA GLY A 102 -10.17 -58.91 -0.08
C GLY A 102 -9.39 -57.60 -0.25
N THR A 103 -10.02 -56.42 -0.34
CA THR A 103 -9.28 -55.15 -0.61
C THR A 103 -10.14 -53.92 -0.30
N VAL A 104 -9.77 -53.14 0.71
CA VAL A 104 -10.35 -51.81 0.95
C VAL A 104 -9.35 -50.74 0.45
N PRO A 105 -9.69 -49.89 -0.53
CA PRO A 105 -8.76 -48.86 -1.01
C PRO A 105 -8.67 -47.71 0.01
N TYR A 106 -7.45 -47.36 0.42
CA TYR A 106 -7.13 -46.11 1.11
C TYR A 106 -7.04 -44.97 0.09
N GLN A 107 -7.64 -43.82 0.39
CA GLN A 107 -7.63 -42.64 -0.48
C GLN A 107 -7.47 -41.35 0.32
N VAL A 108 -6.71 -40.40 -0.23
CA VAL A 108 -6.67 -39.02 0.25
C VAL A 108 -7.40 -38.14 -0.74
N TYR A 109 -8.35 -37.35 -0.23
CA TYR A 109 -9.08 -36.38 -1.01
C TYR A 109 -8.57 -34.97 -0.74
N CYS A 110 -8.50 -34.15 -1.78
CA CYS A 110 -8.17 -32.73 -1.75
C CYS A 110 -9.39 -31.90 -2.13
N SER A 111 -9.56 -30.73 -1.52
CA SER A 111 -10.57 -29.73 -1.85
C SER A 111 -9.98 -28.34 -1.63
N VAL A 112 -10.45 -27.32 -2.35
CA VAL A 112 -10.05 -25.92 -2.07
C VAL A 112 -11.22 -25.15 -1.49
N LEU A 113 -11.06 -24.68 -0.25
CA LEU A 113 -11.97 -23.76 0.42
C LEU A 113 -11.56 -22.32 0.12
N ASP A 114 -12.46 -21.52 -0.45
CA ASP A 114 -12.25 -20.08 -0.65
C ASP A 114 -13.19 -19.27 0.25
N LEU A 115 -12.62 -18.61 1.25
CA LEU A 115 -13.34 -17.81 2.23
C LEU A 115 -13.78 -16.43 1.72
N ALA A 116 -13.36 -16.00 0.52
CA ALA A 116 -13.75 -14.71 -0.05
C ALA A 116 -15.02 -14.76 -0.91
N LEU A 117 -15.40 -15.93 -1.43
CA LEU A 117 -16.51 -16.05 -2.36
C LEU A 117 -17.88 -16.14 -1.65
N PRO A 118 -18.99 -15.71 -2.27
CA PRO A 118 -20.32 -15.89 -1.70
C PRO A 118 -20.63 -17.36 -1.37
N ASN A 119 -21.23 -17.58 -0.20
CA ASN A 119 -21.65 -18.92 0.22
C ASN A 119 -22.92 -19.36 -0.55
N PRO A 120 -22.89 -20.47 -1.30
CA PRO A 120 -23.99 -20.92 -2.14
C PRO A 120 -25.17 -21.52 -1.37
N LYS A 121 -25.02 -21.79 -0.07
CA LYS A 121 -26.10 -22.30 0.80
C LYS A 121 -27.06 -21.22 1.26
N PHE A 122 -26.72 -19.95 1.03
CA PHE A 122 -27.51 -18.81 1.44
C PHE A 122 -27.92 -17.99 0.22
N ASP A 123 -29.15 -17.47 0.23
CA ASP A 123 -29.58 -16.52 -0.80
C ASP A 123 -28.74 -15.24 -0.68
N PRO A 124 -28.01 -14.82 -1.73
CA PRO A 124 -27.16 -13.64 -1.68
C PRO A 124 -27.95 -12.33 -1.53
N ILE A 125 -29.26 -12.32 -1.74
CA ILE A 125 -30.13 -11.15 -1.48
C ILE A 125 -30.43 -11.02 0.01
N ASP A 126 -30.80 -12.13 0.65
CA ASP A 126 -31.20 -12.14 2.06
C ASP A 126 -29.98 -12.20 3.00
N HIS A 127 -28.87 -12.79 2.53
CA HIS A 127 -27.64 -12.98 3.31
C HIS A 127 -26.39 -12.60 2.50
N PRO A 128 -26.29 -11.34 2.00
CA PRO A 128 -25.21 -10.89 1.10
C PRO A 128 -23.80 -10.98 1.71
N TYR A 129 -23.71 -11.13 3.03
CA TYR A 129 -22.47 -11.13 3.79
C TYR A 129 -21.93 -12.54 4.08
N ARG A 130 -22.69 -13.61 3.79
CA ARG A 130 -22.23 -14.98 4.00
C ARG A 130 -21.23 -15.37 2.90
N ARG A 131 -20.00 -15.69 3.32
CA ARG A 131 -18.87 -16.04 2.45
C ARG A 131 -18.33 -17.41 2.81
N GLY A 132 -17.52 -17.98 1.92
CA GLY A 132 -16.97 -19.32 2.06
C GLY A 132 -17.68 -20.33 1.18
N ARG A 133 -16.94 -21.03 0.33
CA ARG A 133 -17.41 -22.18 -0.44
C ARG A 133 -16.26 -23.05 -0.91
N LEU A 134 -16.56 -24.28 -1.29
CA LEU A 134 -15.60 -25.09 -2.03
C LEU A 134 -15.54 -24.63 -3.51
N LEU A 135 -14.33 -24.66 -4.06
CA LEU A 135 -14.07 -24.39 -5.47
C LEU A 135 -14.14 -25.69 -6.28
N ASP A 136 -14.66 -25.59 -7.51
CA ASP A 136 -14.55 -26.66 -8.50
C ASP A 136 -13.25 -26.55 -9.30
N LEU A 137 -12.86 -27.65 -9.97
CA LEU A 137 -11.63 -27.67 -10.79
C LEU A 137 -11.61 -26.61 -11.89
N GLY A 138 -12.75 -26.38 -12.55
CA GLY A 138 -12.83 -25.40 -13.64
C GLY A 138 -12.56 -23.98 -13.14
N ALA A 139 -13.08 -23.62 -11.96
CA ALA A 139 -12.80 -22.34 -11.32
C ALA A 139 -11.33 -22.20 -10.91
N LEU A 140 -10.65 -23.28 -10.55
CA LEU A 140 -9.23 -23.27 -10.20
C LEU A 140 -8.34 -23.12 -11.45
N GLU A 141 -8.62 -23.89 -12.50
CA GLU A 141 -7.93 -23.81 -13.80
C GLU A 141 -8.09 -22.42 -14.46
N LEU A 142 -9.30 -21.85 -14.40
CA LEU A 142 -9.56 -20.48 -14.89
C LEU A 142 -8.78 -19.41 -14.12
N ASN A 143 -8.44 -19.68 -12.87
CA ASN A 143 -7.62 -18.83 -12.01
C ASN A 143 -6.14 -19.22 -12.02
N GLY A 144 -5.71 -20.02 -13.00
CA GLY A 144 -4.30 -20.37 -13.24
C GLY A 144 -3.68 -21.26 -12.16
N TYR A 145 -4.50 -22.05 -11.45
CA TYR A 145 -4.01 -23.06 -10.51
C TYR A 145 -4.18 -24.47 -11.08
N ASP A 146 -3.07 -25.17 -11.24
CA ASP A 146 -3.02 -26.47 -11.90
C ASP A 146 -2.87 -27.63 -10.89
N PHE A 147 -3.56 -28.73 -11.18
CA PHE A 147 -3.42 -29.99 -10.45
C PHE A 147 -2.92 -31.10 -11.38
N PRO A 148 -1.62 -31.09 -11.75
CA PRO A 148 -1.09 -31.98 -12.77
C PRO A 148 -1.21 -33.49 -12.44
N ASP A 149 -1.26 -33.84 -11.15
CA ASP A 149 -1.13 -35.23 -10.67
C ASP A 149 -2.37 -35.75 -9.91
N LEU A 150 -3.59 -35.38 -10.33
CA LEU A 150 -4.82 -35.92 -9.74
C LEU A 150 -4.99 -37.42 -10.03
N GLY A 151 -5.56 -38.14 -9.06
CA GLY A 151 -5.96 -39.54 -9.21
C GLY A 151 -7.17 -39.73 -10.13
N ALA A 152 -7.42 -40.97 -10.56
CA ALA A 152 -8.49 -41.30 -11.50
C ALA A 152 -9.92 -41.27 -10.90
N SER A 153 -10.06 -41.02 -9.60
CA SER A 153 -11.35 -41.05 -8.88
C SER A 153 -11.73 -39.67 -8.33
N PHE A 154 -13.00 -39.29 -8.49
CA PHE A 154 -13.54 -38.02 -8.00
C PHE A 154 -14.84 -38.30 -7.23
N LEU A 155 -15.03 -37.65 -6.08
CA LEU A 155 -16.30 -37.72 -5.34
C LEU A 155 -17.31 -36.70 -5.85
N SER A 156 -16.82 -35.53 -6.26
CA SER A 156 -17.62 -34.42 -6.79
C SER A 156 -16.76 -33.50 -7.66
N SER A 157 -17.34 -32.44 -8.21
CA SER A 157 -16.58 -31.40 -8.93
C SER A 157 -15.65 -30.59 -8.04
N THR A 158 -15.85 -30.61 -6.72
CA THR A 158 -15.11 -29.83 -5.72
C THR A 158 -14.15 -30.68 -4.86
N VAL A 159 -14.17 -32.02 -5.01
CA VAL A 159 -13.40 -32.96 -4.19
C VAL A 159 -12.77 -34.06 -5.05
N TRP A 160 -11.44 -34.16 -4.99
CA TRP A 160 -10.64 -34.94 -5.92
C TRP A 160 -9.65 -35.84 -5.20
N SER A 161 -9.41 -37.06 -5.69
CA SER A 161 -8.42 -37.94 -5.08
C SER A 161 -7.00 -37.54 -5.46
N LEU A 162 -6.07 -37.59 -4.51
CA LEU A 162 -4.63 -37.53 -4.77
C LEU A 162 -4.09 -38.90 -5.19
N GLN A 163 -3.03 -38.90 -6.01
CA GLN A 163 -2.29 -40.11 -6.33
C GLN A 163 -1.43 -40.55 -5.13
N VAL A 164 -1.81 -41.66 -4.49
CA VAL A 164 -1.01 -42.27 -3.45
C VAL A 164 -0.78 -43.74 -3.86
N PRO A 165 0.45 -44.26 -3.78
CA PRO A 165 0.76 -45.63 -4.21
C PRO A 165 -0.19 -46.67 -3.62
N GLY A 166 -0.73 -47.53 -4.49
CA GLY A 166 -1.79 -48.47 -4.16
C GLY A 166 -1.36 -49.58 -3.20
N THR A 167 -2.09 -49.68 -2.10
CA THR A 167 -2.17 -50.81 -1.15
C THR A 167 -2.82 -52.03 -1.82
N ALA A 168 -2.17 -52.61 -2.82
CA ALA A 168 -2.62 -53.87 -3.39
C ALA A 168 -2.28 -55.00 -2.40
N ASN A 169 -3.27 -55.45 -1.63
CA ASN A 169 -3.42 -56.77 -0.97
C ASN A 169 -3.68 -56.80 0.55
N PHE A 170 -4.00 -55.68 1.20
CA PHE A 170 -4.13 -55.68 2.67
C PHE A 170 -5.50 -55.19 3.16
N ASN A 171 -6.09 -55.96 4.07
CA ASN A 171 -7.22 -55.52 4.87
C ASN A 171 -6.68 -54.55 5.95
N ASN A 172 -7.29 -53.37 6.12
CA ASN A 172 -7.06 -52.42 7.22
C ASN A 172 -5.76 -51.57 7.16
N VAL A 173 -5.44 -50.92 6.03
CA VAL A 173 -4.34 -49.92 5.97
C VAL A 173 -4.88 -48.53 6.25
N ALA A 174 -4.43 -47.90 7.33
CA ALA A 174 -4.58 -46.45 7.56
C ALA A 174 -3.30 -45.74 7.09
N GLY A 175 -3.46 -44.56 6.47
CA GLY A 175 -2.35 -43.65 6.23
C GLY A 175 -2.33 -42.51 7.24
N HIS A 176 -1.22 -41.78 7.28
CA HIS A 176 -1.03 -40.61 8.12
C HIS A 176 -0.43 -39.49 7.28
N MET A 177 -0.87 -38.26 7.53
CA MET A 177 -0.41 -37.09 6.79
C MET A 177 -0.16 -35.88 7.69
N ASP A 178 0.79 -35.07 7.27
CA ASP A 178 1.14 -33.79 7.88
C ASP A 178 1.71 -32.83 6.82
N ALA A 179 1.67 -31.53 7.08
CA ALA A 179 2.14 -30.50 6.18
C ALA A 179 3.12 -29.54 6.82
N VAL A 180 4.18 -29.21 6.08
CA VAL A 180 5.21 -28.25 6.48
C VAL A 180 5.14 -27.01 5.61
N ASP A 181 5.17 -25.85 6.27
CA ASP A 181 5.27 -24.56 5.62
C ASP A 181 6.71 -24.07 5.56
N LEU A 182 7.06 -23.49 4.42
CA LEU A 182 8.36 -22.87 4.23
C LEU A 182 8.31 -21.33 4.36
N GLY A 183 7.11 -20.74 4.43
CA GLY A 183 6.81 -19.30 4.47
C GLY A 183 5.83 -18.89 3.38
N HIS A 184 5.18 -17.71 3.51
CA HIS A 184 4.06 -17.24 2.67
C HIS A 184 4.31 -17.26 1.14
N ASP A 185 5.52 -16.90 0.71
CA ASP A 185 5.90 -16.82 -0.72
C ASP A 185 6.63 -18.07 -1.22
N GLN A 186 6.80 -19.07 -0.35
CA GLN A 186 7.47 -20.32 -0.67
C GLN A 186 6.45 -21.45 -0.82
N ALA A 187 6.88 -22.54 -1.47
CA ALA A 187 6.05 -23.72 -1.57
C ALA A 187 5.94 -24.41 -0.21
N LYS A 188 4.76 -24.93 0.10
CA LYS A 188 4.49 -25.81 1.24
C LYS A 188 4.60 -27.26 0.81
N PHE A 189 4.76 -28.16 1.77
CA PHE A 189 4.89 -29.59 1.51
C PHE A 189 3.83 -30.36 2.28
N LEU A 190 3.21 -31.33 1.62
CA LEU A 190 2.34 -32.33 2.25
C LEU A 190 3.04 -33.69 2.17
N PHE A 191 3.18 -34.35 3.32
CA PHE A 191 3.72 -35.68 3.44
C PHE A 191 2.59 -36.64 3.77
N ILE A 192 2.53 -37.77 3.07
CA ILE A 192 1.53 -38.82 3.29
C ILE A 192 2.29 -40.14 3.42
N THR A 193 1.97 -40.93 4.44
CA THR A 193 2.48 -42.29 4.57
C THR A 193 1.40 -43.31 4.35
N THR A 194 1.75 -44.34 3.58
CA THR A 194 0.96 -45.56 3.41
C THR A 194 1.91 -46.74 3.48
N GLY A 195 1.82 -47.56 4.52
CA GLY A 195 2.74 -48.67 4.65
C GLY A 195 4.15 -48.21 4.98
N ASN A 196 5.11 -48.65 4.17
CA ASN A 196 6.50 -48.26 4.22
C ASN A 196 6.86 -47.21 3.15
N ILE A 197 5.87 -46.50 2.62
CA ILE A 197 6.06 -45.51 1.56
C ILE A 197 5.74 -44.12 2.10
N VAL A 198 6.63 -43.16 1.87
CA VAL A 198 6.39 -41.73 2.06
C VAL A 198 6.13 -41.09 0.69
N THR A 199 4.92 -40.59 0.49
CA THR A 199 4.52 -39.80 -0.67
C THR A 199 4.63 -38.32 -0.33
N ARG A 200 5.13 -37.52 -1.29
CA ARG A 200 5.40 -36.10 -1.10
C ARG A 200 4.70 -35.27 -2.15
N TYR A 201 4.08 -34.20 -1.70
CA TYR A 201 3.45 -33.19 -2.53
C TYR A 201 4.04 -31.83 -2.25
N ARG A 202 4.16 -31.01 -3.29
CA ARG A 202 4.48 -29.60 -3.23
C ARG A 202 3.23 -28.78 -3.51
N ILE A 203 2.93 -27.85 -2.63
CA ILE A 203 1.84 -26.90 -2.73
C ILE A 203 2.47 -25.55 -3.02
N SER A 204 2.30 -25.01 -4.23
CA SER A 204 2.77 -23.68 -4.59
C SER A 204 1.62 -22.71 -4.80
N SER A 205 1.91 -21.51 -5.28
CA SER A 205 0.90 -20.52 -5.67
C SER A 205 0.23 -20.85 -7.00
N THR A 206 0.82 -21.73 -7.81
CA THR A 206 0.33 -22.07 -9.14
C THR A 206 -0.04 -23.54 -9.31
N ASP A 207 0.44 -24.43 -8.43
CA ASP A 207 0.18 -25.87 -8.57
C ASP A 207 0.18 -26.67 -7.26
N LEU A 208 -0.45 -27.84 -7.32
CA LEU A 208 -0.25 -28.98 -6.40
C LEU A 208 0.42 -30.13 -7.17
N SER A 209 1.72 -30.33 -6.97
CA SER A 209 2.52 -31.30 -7.73
C SER A 209 3.05 -32.45 -6.88
N HIS A 210 3.01 -33.66 -7.43
CA HIS A 210 3.58 -34.87 -6.81
C HIS A 210 5.10 -34.88 -7.02
N LEU A 211 5.86 -34.98 -5.93
CA LEU A 211 7.32 -35.00 -5.97
C LEU A 211 7.92 -36.41 -6.00
N GLY A 212 7.06 -37.43 -5.93
CA GLY A 212 7.43 -38.84 -6.00
C GLY A 212 7.45 -39.54 -4.64
N ASP A 213 7.44 -40.87 -4.74
CA ASP A 213 7.26 -41.78 -3.61
C ASP A 213 8.57 -42.44 -3.18
N GLU A 214 8.78 -42.53 -1.87
CA GLU A 214 9.98 -43.10 -1.26
C GLU A 214 9.63 -44.37 -0.50
N SER A 215 10.09 -45.53 -0.98
CA SER A 215 10.02 -46.78 -0.22
C SER A 215 11.14 -46.83 0.81
N ILE A 216 10.79 -47.15 2.04
CA ILE A 216 11.75 -47.34 3.13
C ILE A 216 12.40 -48.71 3.00
N ALA A 217 13.73 -48.74 2.97
CA ALA A 217 14.49 -49.97 2.95
C ALA A 217 14.40 -50.69 4.31
N LEU A 218 14.03 -51.96 4.28
CA LEU A 218 13.94 -52.77 5.50
C LEU A 218 15.31 -53.32 5.88
N ASP A 219 15.58 -53.45 7.18
CA ASP A 219 16.58 -54.41 7.66
C ASP A 219 16.21 -55.79 7.10
N PRO A 220 17.13 -56.50 6.44
CA PRO A 220 16.84 -57.77 5.78
C PRO A 220 16.26 -58.85 6.71
N ASN A 221 16.44 -58.73 8.03
CA ASN A 221 15.91 -59.69 9.00
C ASN A 221 14.50 -59.34 9.51
N TRP A 222 14.05 -58.11 9.29
CA TRP A 222 12.76 -57.60 9.75
C TRP A 222 11.80 -57.43 8.59
N THR A 223 10.71 -58.20 8.60
CA THR A 223 9.58 -57.93 7.72
C THR A 223 8.60 -57.03 8.46
N ILE A 224 8.18 -55.96 7.78
CA ILE A 224 7.12 -55.11 8.28
C ILE A 224 5.82 -55.91 8.22
N ASP A 225 5.11 -55.97 9.33
CA ASP A 225 3.65 -56.03 9.23
C ASP A 225 3.24 -54.60 9.04
N GLU A 226 2.64 -54.31 7.87
CA GLU A 226 2.19 -52.98 7.47
C GLU A 226 1.42 -52.29 8.62
N PRO A 227 1.25 -50.95 8.64
CA PRO A 227 0.42 -50.23 9.60
C PRO A 227 -1.02 -50.73 9.46
N ARG A 228 -1.28 -51.88 10.08
CA ARG A 228 -2.54 -52.60 10.16
C ARG A 228 -3.50 -51.91 11.13
N TRP A 229 -3.13 -50.72 11.62
CA TRP A 229 -3.70 -50.15 12.81
C TRP A 229 -3.75 -48.61 12.72
N PRO A 230 -4.90 -47.98 13.01
CA PRO A 230 -5.10 -46.53 13.00
C PRO A 230 -4.35 -45.77 14.12
N THR A 231 -3.32 -46.38 14.71
CA THR A 231 -2.58 -45.86 15.87
C THR A 231 -1.18 -45.37 15.51
N GLY A 232 -0.76 -45.49 14.24
CA GLY A 232 0.46 -44.83 13.76
C GLY A 232 0.30 -43.31 13.75
N GLU A 233 1.39 -42.60 13.49
CA GLU A 233 1.41 -41.15 13.36
C GLU A 233 2.52 -40.71 12.40
N LEU A 234 2.35 -39.53 11.79
CA LEU A 234 3.37 -38.84 11.01
C LEU A 234 3.43 -37.38 11.45
N GLU A 235 4.64 -36.89 11.67
CA GLU A 235 4.92 -35.51 12.04
C GLU A 235 6.04 -34.96 11.16
N ALA A 236 5.95 -33.68 10.78
CA ALA A 236 6.94 -33.00 9.96
C ALA A 236 7.22 -31.57 10.45
N ILE A 237 8.48 -31.14 10.41
CA ILE A 237 8.91 -29.81 10.86
C ILE A 237 10.03 -29.23 9.97
N LYS A 238 10.03 -27.91 9.76
CA LYS A 238 11.14 -27.18 9.11
C LYS A 238 12.21 -26.85 10.15
N VAL A 239 13.47 -27.24 9.90
CA VAL A 239 14.62 -26.90 10.74
C VAL A 239 15.72 -26.28 9.89
N GLY A 240 15.91 -24.97 10.00
CA GLY A 240 16.89 -24.25 9.18
C GLY A 240 16.63 -24.44 7.68
N ASN A 241 17.54 -25.12 6.99
CA ASN A 241 17.50 -25.37 5.54
C ASN A 241 17.06 -26.80 5.16
N GLU A 242 16.44 -27.55 6.09
CA GLU A 242 15.91 -28.89 5.84
C GLU A 242 14.51 -29.06 6.43
N ILE A 243 13.78 -30.02 5.90
CA ILE A 243 12.51 -30.53 6.45
C ILE A 243 12.81 -31.87 7.10
N ARG A 244 12.36 -32.06 8.34
CA ARG A 244 12.46 -33.30 9.10
C ARG A 244 11.09 -33.95 9.16
N VAL A 245 11.02 -35.24 8.89
CA VAL A 245 9.77 -36.01 8.97
C VAL A 245 10.03 -37.24 9.83
N ALA A 246 9.12 -37.52 10.76
CA ALA A 246 9.14 -38.68 11.62
C ALA A 246 7.80 -39.41 11.51
N PHE A 247 7.84 -40.74 11.43
CA PHE A 247 6.62 -41.54 11.50
C PHE A 247 6.90 -42.89 12.16
N SER A 248 5.88 -43.42 12.80
CA SER A 248 5.97 -44.66 13.58
C SER A 248 5.49 -45.86 12.76
N GLY A 249 6.06 -47.03 13.04
CA GLY A 249 5.56 -48.29 12.50
C GLY A 249 5.86 -49.51 13.38
N PHE A 250 5.39 -50.66 12.92
CA PHE A 250 5.50 -51.95 13.60
C PHE A 250 6.17 -52.98 12.68
N GLY A 251 6.88 -53.96 13.25
CA GLY A 251 7.52 -55.01 12.45
C GLY A 251 7.86 -56.26 13.26
N TYR A 252 8.19 -57.34 12.56
CA TYR A 252 8.59 -58.62 13.14
C TYR A 252 9.91 -59.13 12.55
N ASP A 253 10.77 -59.61 13.43
CA ASP A 253 12.00 -60.32 13.11
C ASP A 253 11.68 -61.79 12.83
N VAL A 254 11.72 -62.17 11.56
CA VAL A 254 11.43 -63.53 11.09
C VAL A 254 12.52 -64.55 11.43
N THR A 255 13.66 -64.10 11.95
CA THR A 255 14.80 -64.97 12.29
C THR A 255 14.69 -65.59 13.69
N THR A 256 13.68 -65.19 14.48
CA THR A 256 13.47 -65.65 15.87
C THR A 256 12.20 -66.51 16.02
N ASN A 257 12.19 -67.47 16.96
CA ASN A 257 11.02 -68.29 17.27
C ASN A 257 10.84 -68.45 18.81
N PRO A 258 9.75 -67.94 19.42
CA PRO A 258 8.70 -67.14 18.78
C PRO A 258 9.26 -65.84 18.17
N TYR A 259 8.56 -65.28 17.17
CA TYR A 259 8.99 -64.06 16.50
C TYR A 259 9.23 -62.94 17.52
N THR A 260 10.26 -62.14 17.30
CA THR A 260 10.48 -60.90 18.03
C THR A 260 9.75 -59.82 17.27
N VAL A 261 8.85 -59.12 17.92
CA VAL A 261 8.17 -57.94 17.37
C VAL A 261 8.77 -56.69 17.97
N GLY A 262 8.66 -55.57 17.27
CA GLY A 262 9.21 -54.31 17.75
C GLY A 262 8.61 -53.10 17.05
N HIS A 263 8.58 -51.99 17.79
CA HIS A 263 8.19 -50.70 17.25
C HIS A 263 9.40 -49.97 16.70
N TRP A 264 9.22 -49.32 15.57
CA TRP A 264 10.24 -48.51 14.95
C TRP A 264 9.74 -47.12 14.62
N MET A 265 10.67 -46.19 14.54
CA MET A 265 10.45 -44.84 14.04
C MET A 265 11.39 -44.60 12.87
N ALA A 266 10.84 -44.13 11.76
CA ALA A 266 11.61 -43.66 10.63
C ALA A 266 11.82 -42.15 10.75
N LEU A 267 13.04 -41.70 10.55
CA LEU A 267 13.47 -40.31 10.60
C LEU A 267 14.00 -39.94 9.21
N ARG A 268 13.44 -38.90 8.60
CA ARG A 268 13.73 -38.50 7.22
C ARG A 268 14.11 -37.04 7.12
N ARG A 269 15.08 -36.76 6.27
CA ARG A 269 15.48 -35.38 5.93
C ARG A 269 15.19 -35.10 4.47
N TYR A 270 14.59 -33.95 4.22
CA TYR A 270 14.35 -33.44 2.89
C TYR A 270 14.95 -32.04 2.74
N THR A 271 15.36 -31.67 1.54
CA THR A 271 15.72 -30.28 1.23
C THR A 271 14.46 -29.41 1.24
N LEU A 272 14.62 -28.08 1.24
CA LEU A 272 13.50 -27.14 1.02
C LEU A 272 12.85 -27.27 -0.38
N ALA A 273 13.41 -28.08 -1.27
CA ALA A 273 12.80 -28.47 -2.55
C ALA A 273 12.08 -29.83 -2.48
N GLY A 274 12.01 -30.47 -1.31
CA GLY A 274 11.40 -31.78 -1.09
C GLY A 274 12.26 -32.99 -1.51
N ALA A 275 13.50 -32.77 -1.93
CA ALA A 275 14.39 -33.85 -2.35
C ALA A 275 14.92 -34.62 -1.12
N PRO A 276 14.99 -35.96 -1.15
CA PRO A 276 15.43 -36.75 -0.01
C PRO A 276 16.94 -36.56 0.22
N ILE A 277 17.35 -36.43 1.48
CA ILE A 277 18.75 -36.23 1.90
C ILE A 277 19.30 -37.53 2.52
N THR A 278 18.67 -38.00 3.60
CA THR A 278 19.10 -39.19 4.36
C THR A 278 17.92 -39.91 4.99
N ASP A 279 18.08 -41.24 5.11
CA ASP A 279 17.18 -42.16 5.80
C ASP A 279 17.84 -42.65 7.08
N GLN A 280 17.12 -42.55 8.20
CA GLN A 280 17.46 -43.25 9.42
C GLN A 280 16.24 -44.00 9.98
N ARG A 281 16.48 -45.15 10.61
CA ARG A 281 15.48 -45.95 11.32
C ARG A 281 15.96 -46.26 12.73
N VAL A 282 15.05 -46.14 13.69
CA VAL A 282 15.32 -46.40 15.12
C VAL A 282 14.38 -47.48 15.61
N LEU A 283 14.94 -48.57 16.17
CA LEU A 283 14.17 -49.57 16.91
C LEU A 283 13.94 -49.05 18.33
N LEU A 284 12.69 -48.82 18.70
CA LEU A 284 12.33 -48.18 19.96
C LEU A 284 12.20 -49.20 21.10
N ASP A 285 11.68 -50.37 20.80
CA ASP A 285 11.64 -51.54 21.68
C ASP A 285 11.47 -52.83 20.88
N SER A 286 11.67 -53.96 21.56
CA SER A 286 11.36 -55.29 21.04
C SER A 286 10.93 -56.24 22.14
N PHE A 287 10.07 -57.21 21.79
CA PHE A 287 9.54 -58.21 22.71
C PHE A 287 9.22 -59.52 21.98
N LEU A 288 9.17 -60.63 22.74
CA LEU A 288 8.83 -61.95 22.20
C LEU A 288 7.32 -62.07 22.00
N TYR A 289 6.92 -62.45 20.79
CA TYR A 289 5.52 -62.65 20.39
C TYR A 289 4.95 -63.92 21.05
N SER A 290 4.44 -63.83 22.28
CA SER A 290 4.09 -65.03 23.06
C SER A 290 2.60 -65.23 23.41
N THR A 291 1.70 -64.28 23.18
CA THR A 291 0.23 -64.50 23.03
C THR A 291 -0.44 -63.29 22.36
N LEU A 292 -1.62 -63.47 21.75
CA LEU A 292 -2.42 -62.42 21.06
C LEU A 292 -2.65 -61.13 21.88
N GLN A 293 -2.52 -61.17 23.21
CA GLN A 293 -2.63 -59.98 24.06
C GLN A 293 -1.46 -58.98 23.93
N ASP A 294 -0.28 -59.41 23.47
CA ASP A 294 0.90 -58.53 23.32
C ASP A 294 0.87 -57.70 22.00
N ALA A 295 -0.06 -57.96 21.08
CA ALA A 295 -0.22 -57.20 19.84
C ALA A 295 -0.87 -55.80 20.04
N SER A 296 -1.35 -55.48 21.25
CA SER A 296 -2.03 -54.22 21.60
C SER A 296 -1.09 -53.07 22.03
N SER A 297 0.23 -53.28 22.05
CA SER A 297 1.19 -52.33 22.63
C SER A 297 1.73 -51.27 21.66
N HIS A 298 0.92 -50.76 20.73
CA HIS A 298 1.36 -49.78 19.74
C HIS A 298 1.88 -48.47 20.36
N LEU A 299 2.74 -47.76 19.62
CA LEU A 299 3.03 -46.35 19.88
C LEU A 299 1.81 -45.51 19.51
N THR A 300 1.68 -44.35 20.13
CA THR A 300 0.63 -43.36 19.82
C THR A 300 1.21 -41.97 19.93
N GLY A 301 0.79 -41.07 19.03
CA GLY A 301 1.20 -39.68 19.07
C GLY A 301 2.66 -39.47 18.71
N LEU A 302 2.93 -38.50 17.84
CA LEU A 302 4.27 -38.00 17.56
C LEU A 302 4.21 -36.48 17.60
N ALA A 303 5.24 -35.85 18.18
CA ALA A 303 5.38 -34.40 18.13
C ALA A 303 6.85 -34.02 18.13
N PHE A 304 7.26 -33.11 17.25
CA PHE A 304 8.58 -32.50 17.33
C PHE A 304 8.59 -31.43 18.42
N GLU A 305 9.69 -31.34 19.17
CA GLU A 305 9.96 -30.07 19.86
C GLU A 305 10.41 -29.00 18.83
N PRO A 306 10.21 -27.70 19.09
CA PRO A 306 10.39 -26.63 18.10
C PRO A 306 11.73 -26.55 17.35
N THR A 307 12.83 -27.01 17.96
CA THR A 307 14.15 -27.02 17.30
C THR A 307 14.36 -28.26 16.41
N GLY A 308 13.40 -29.20 16.46
CA GLY A 308 13.38 -30.47 15.74
C GLY A 308 14.49 -31.44 16.16
N THR A 309 15.16 -31.19 17.29
CA THR A 309 16.20 -32.04 17.88
C THR A 309 15.61 -33.33 18.42
N TYR A 310 14.43 -33.28 19.05
CA TYR A 310 13.76 -34.45 19.62
C TYR A 310 12.37 -34.67 19.02
N VAL A 311 12.03 -35.94 18.79
CA VAL A 311 10.67 -36.41 18.48
C VAL A 311 10.13 -37.14 19.70
N TYR A 312 9.04 -36.66 20.27
CA TYR A 312 8.38 -37.29 21.40
C TYR A 312 7.30 -38.26 20.94
N PHE A 313 7.09 -39.33 21.72
CA PHE A 313 6.10 -40.36 21.43
C PHE A 313 5.54 -40.96 22.72
N ALA A 314 4.30 -41.44 22.70
CA ALA A 314 3.69 -42.16 23.81
C ALA A 314 3.67 -43.67 23.58
N ARG A 315 3.76 -44.43 24.68
CA ARG A 315 3.65 -45.90 24.69
C ARG A 315 2.36 -46.35 25.33
N LYS A 316 1.65 -47.28 24.68
CA LYS A 316 0.48 -47.94 25.29
C LYS A 316 0.84 -48.85 26.47
N ARG A 317 1.92 -49.63 26.37
CA ARG A 317 2.37 -50.55 27.45
C ARG A 317 3.41 -49.88 28.33
N GLN A 318 3.21 -49.90 29.66
CA GLN A 318 3.96 -49.07 30.61
C GLN A 318 3.84 -47.58 30.22
N PRO A 319 2.66 -46.96 30.38
CA PRO A 319 2.33 -45.63 29.87
C PRO A 319 3.41 -44.60 30.17
N ARG A 320 4.34 -44.41 29.25
CA ARG A 320 5.49 -43.52 29.41
C ARG A 320 5.71 -42.76 28.13
N LEU A 321 6.19 -41.55 28.30
CA LEU A 321 6.69 -40.75 27.20
C LEU A 321 8.13 -41.17 26.87
N GLY A 322 8.42 -41.34 25.59
CA GLY A 322 9.77 -41.46 25.06
C GLY A 322 10.11 -40.29 24.15
N ALA A 323 11.40 -40.06 23.96
CA ALA A 323 11.92 -39.12 22.98
C ALA A 323 13.04 -39.78 22.17
N VAL A 324 13.09 -39.49 20.87
CA VAL A 324 14.17 -39.88 19.97
C VAL A 324 14.94 -38.63 19.60
N GLU A 325 16.25 -38.62 19.83
CA GLU A 325 17.12 -37.58 19.27
C GLU A 325 17.21 -37.78 17.76
N PHE A 326 16.73 -36.82 16.98
CA PHE A 326 16.55 -36.96 15.54
C PHE A 326 17.87 -37.21 14.79
N SER A 327 18.98 -36.67 15.29
CA SER A 327 20.27 -36.74 14.61
C SER A 327 21.03 -38.05 14.85
N THR A 328 20.89 -38.64 16.04
CA THR A 328 21.62 -39.83 16.47
C THR A 328 20.75 -41.08 16.50
N GLY A 329 19.43 -40.92 16.58
CA GLY A 329 18.47 -42.00 16.84
C GLY A 329 18.52 -42.52 18.27
N ALA A 330 19.18 -41.82 19.20
CA ALA A 330 19.22 -42.20 20.60
C ALA A 330 17.83 -42.10 21.23
N VAL A 331 17.40 -43.16 21.91
CA VAL A 331 16.09 -43.25 22.54
C VAL A 331 16.22 -42.98 24.04
N THR A 332 15.45 -42.03 24.54
CA THR A 332 15.37 -41.69 25.96
C THR A 332 13.94 -41.90 26.46
N PHE A 333 13.76 -42.67 27.54
CA PHE A 333 12.48 -42.80 28.21
C PHE A 333 12.43 -41.88 29.41
N THR A 334 11.35 -41.11 29.50
CA THR A 334 11.09 -40.27 30.66
C THR A 334 10.77 -41.14 31.90
N ALA A 335 10.98 -40.58 33.09
CA ALA A 335 10.61 -41.25 34.34
C ALA A 335 9.09 -41.22 34.62
N HIS A 336 8.33 -40.48 33.82
CA HIS A 336 6.93 -40.11 34.10
C HIS A 336 5.95 -41.12 33.52
N ASP A 337 5.00 -41.57 34.36
CA ASP A 337 3.85 -42.35 33.93
C ASP A 337 2.72 -41.42 33.45
N ILE A 338 2.34 -41.52 32.18
CA ILE A 338 1.35 -40.63 31.55
C ILE A 338 -0.10 -41.16 31.66
N GLY A 339 -0.29 -42.31 32.31
CA GLY A 339 -1.60 -42.90 32.56
C GLY A 339 -2.42 -43.09 31.28
N ASP A 340 -3.69 -42.69 31.31
CA ASP A 340 -4.64 -42.87 30.20
C ASP A 340 -4.43 -41.92 29.01
N HIS A 341 -3.49 -40.97 29.10
CA HIS A 341 -3.10 -40.11 27.97
C HIS A 341 -2.26 -40.86 26.92
N ARG A 342 -1.87 -42.12 27.21
CA ARG A 342 -1.17 -43.05 26.32
C ARG A 342 -1.91 -43.45 25.04
N PHE A 343 -3.12 -42.95 24.84
CA PHE A 343 -3.95 -43.22 23.68
C PHE A 343 -4.18 -41.96 22.83
N SER A 344 -3.52 -40.87 23.19
CA SER A 344 -3.67 -39.57 22.54
C SER A 344 -2.69 -39.39 21.39
N GLN A 345 -3.10 -38.58 20.42
CA GLN A 345 -2.20 -37.75 19.63
C GLN A 345 -1.36 -36.86 20.54
N LEU A 346 -0.16 -36.49 20.08
CA LEU A 346 0.68 -35.52 20.75
C LEU A 346 0.81 -34.30 19.85
N GLU A 347 0.79 -33.10 20.42
CA GLU A 347 1.00 -31.86 19.67
C GLU A 347 1.88 -30.90 20.47
N ALA A 348 2.78 -30.21 19.77
CA ALA A 348 3.66 -29.21 20.35
C ALA A 348 3.04 -27.81 20.25
N ALA A 349 3.02 -27.10 21.38
CA ALA A 349 2.34 -25.81 21.50
C ALA A 349 3.02 -24.91 22.54
N PRO A 350 2.71 -23.61 22.61
CA PRO A 350 3.21 -22.75 23.67
C PRO A 350 2.78 -23.28 25.05
N ASP A 351 3.66 -23.20 26.03
CA ASP A 351 3.37 -23.65 27.39
C ASP A 351 2.29 -22.73 28.02
N ASP A 352 1.27 -23.31 28.64
CA ASP A 352 0.16 -22.56 29.23
C ASP A 352 0.55 -21.70 30.44
N GLN A 353 1.68 -21.99 31.08
CA GLN A 353 2.24 -21.25 32.21
C GLN A 353 3.33 -20.26 31.76
N ASP A 354 4.09 -20.60 30.72
CA ASP A 354 5.10 -19.73 30.11
C ASP A 354 5.02 -19.78 28.57
N PRO A 355 4.22 -18.91 27.94
CA PRO A 355 4.06 -18.91 26.48
C PRO A 355 5.35 -18.64 25.69
N SER A 356 6.46 -18.26 26.35
CA SER A 356 7.77 -18.11 25.69
C SER A 356 8.49 -19.45 25.47
N GLN A 357 7.97 -20.53 26.06
CA GLN A 357 8.46 -21.89 25.90
C GLN A 357 7.41 -22.77 25.21
N ALA A 358 7.85 -23.91 24.69
CA ALA A 358 6.96 -24.92 24.14
C ALA A 358 6.77 -26.10 25.11
N ALA A 359 5.61 -26.72 25.01
CA ALA A 359 5.21 -27.91 25.74
C ALA A 359 4.50 -28.87 24.78
N ILE A 360 4.46 -30.16 25.15
CA ILE A 360 3.71 -31.17 24.39
C ILE A 360 2.45 -31.53 25.15
N TYR A 361 1.32 -31.56 24.45
CA TYR A 361 0.02 -31.85 25.02
C TYR A 361 -0.49 -33.22 24.60
N ALA A 362 -1.30 -33.82 25.46
CA ALA A 362 -1.97 -35.10 25.26
C ALA A 362 -3.34 -35.08 25.93
N LEU A 363 -4.27 -35.94 25.50
CA LEU A 363 -5.66 -35.98 25.94
C LEU A 363 -5.99 -37.33 26.55
N SER A 364 -6.72 -37.31 27.67
CA SER A 364 -7.25 -38.54 28.28
C SER A 364 -8.67 -38.84 27.79
N PRO A 365 -9.15 -40.09 27.94
CA PRO A 365 -10.53 -40.48 27.67
C PRO A 365 -11.58 -39.65 28.42
N ALA A 366 -11.21 -39.11 29.59
CA ALA A 366 -12.08 -38.26 30.40
C ALA A 366 -12.12 -36.80 29.89
N GLY A 367 -11.42 -36.49 28.80
CA GLY A 367 -11.30 -35.14 28.24
C GLY A 367 -10.30 -34.25 28.97
N ALA A 368 -9.44 -34.78 29.85
CA ALA A 368 -8.40 -34.00 30.52
C ALA A 368 -7.16 -33.85 29.62
N PHE A 369 -6.66 -32.62 29.48
CA PHE A 369 -5.39 -32.34 28.83
C PHE A 369 -4.24 -32.56 29.82
N GLY A 370 -3.31 -33.42 29.44
CA GLY A 370 -1.99 -33.53 30.05
C GLY A 370 -0.96 -32.70 29.27
N ARG A 371 0.09 -32.26 29.97
CA ARG A 371 1.16 -31.41 29.42
C ARG A 371 2.53 -31.92 29.85
N ILE A 372 3.48 -31.86 28.93
CA ILE A 372 4.90 -32.11 29.14
C ILE A 372 5.65 -30.78 28.94
N SER A 373 6.23 -30.20 30.00
CA SER A 373 7.07 -29.00 29.92
C SER A 373 8.56 -29.37 29.83
N ASP A 374 9.42 -28.37 29.59
CA ASP A 374 10.88 -28.50 29.53
C ASP A 374 11.36 -29.49 28.45
N ILE A 375 10.66 -29.50 27.31
CA ILE A 375 10.81 -30.50 26.24
C ILE A 375 12.13 -30.40 25.46
N ALA A 376 12.96 -29.38 25.71
CA ALA A 376 14.28 -29.24 25.12
C ALA A 376 15.30 -30.30 25.63
N ASP A 377 15.02 -30.91 26.78
CA ASP A 377 15.81 -32.03 27.33
C ASP A 377 14.87 -33.12 27.87
N PRO A 378 14.75 -34.27 27.18
CA PRO A 378 13.88 -35.37 27.61
C PRO A 378 14.19 -35.91 29.02
N THR A 379 15.38 -35.68 29.56
CA THR A 379 15.75 -36.11 30.91
C THR A 379 15.28 -35.18 32.02
N LEU A 380 14.91 -33.94 31.68
CA LEU A 380 14.47 -32.90 32.61
C LEU A 380 12.97 -32.58 32.51
N CYS A 381 12.29 -33.09 31.48
CA CYS A 381 10.87 -32.84 31.23
C CYS A 381 9.98 -33.12 32.45
N GLN A 382 8.83 -32.44 32.54
CA GLN A 382 7.87 -32.61 33.63
C GLN A 382 6.47 -32.93 33.10
N TRP A 383 5.81 -33.94 33.68
CA TRP A 383 4.45 -34.34 33.31
C TRP A 383 3.39 -33.75 34.25
N THR A 384 2.35 -33.13 33.68
CA THR A 384 1.19 -32.59 34.39
C THR A 384 -0.11 -33.13 33.76
N PRO A 385 -0.90 -34.01 34.42
CA PRO A 385 -1.96 -34.78 33.76
C PRO A 385 -3.33 -34.07 33.59
N SER A 386 -3.51 -32.82 34.04
CA SER A 386 -4.81 -32.13 33.96
C SER A 386 -4.67 -30.61 34.02
N VAL A 387 -4.22 -30.01 32.93
CA VAL A 387 -4.09 -28.54 32.78
C VAL A 387 -5.38 -27.89 32.25
N ALA A 388 -6.21 -28.64 31.54
CA ALA A 388 -7.52 -28.21 31.01
C ALA A 388 -8.46 -29.41 30.81
N MET A 389 -9.74 -29.16 30.54
CA MET A 389 -10.78 -30.20 30.33
C MET A 389 -11.69 -29.86 29.15
N ILE A 390 -12.14 -30.89 28.41
CA ILE A 390 -13.22 -30.82 27.40
C ILE A 390 -14.33 -31.83 27.71
N THR A 391 -15.52 -31.59 27.17
CA THR A 391 -16.73 -32.38 27.45
C THR A 391 -16.88 -33.64 26.59
N ALA A 392 -16.21 -33.72 25.44
CA ALA A 392 -16.24 -34.90 24.57
C ALA A 392 -14.99 -34.94 23.66
N PRO A 393 -13.98 -35.78 23.96
CA PRO A 393 -12.83 -35.94 23.07
C PRO A 393 -13.23 -36.68 21.78
N ALA A 394 -12.62 -36.31 20.65
CA ALA A 394 -12.77 -37.05 19.41
C ALA A 394 -12.10 -38.43 19.54
N THR A 395 -12.75 -39.46 19.01
CA THR A 395 -12.26 -40.85 19.09
C THR A 395 -12.25 -41.48 17.70
N CYS A 396 -11.09 -41.87 17.19
CA CYS A 396 -11.05 -42.77 16.04
C CYS A 396 -11.29 -44.21 16.54
N ALA A 397 -12.53 -44.70 16.39
CA ALA A 397 -12.85 -46.09 16.63
C ALA A 397 -12.13 -46.97 15.60
N GLY A 398 -11.34 -47.94 16.06
CA GLY A 398 -10.68 -48.91 15.19
C GLY A 398 -11.69 -49.57 14.25
N VAL A 399 -11.50 -49.40 12.95
CA VAL A 399 -12.28 -50.11 11.94
C VAL A 399 -11.90 -51.60 12.06
N ASP A 400 -12.89 -52.44 12.34
CA ASP A 400 -12.83 -53.91 12.47
C ASP A 400 -12.31 -54.53 13.79
N ASP A 401 -12.98 -54.25 14.92
CA ASP A 401 -12.92 -55.17 16.08
C ASP A 401 -14.27 -55.56 16.68
N ALA A 402 -15.34 -55.46 15.89
CA ALA A 402 -16.68 -55.88 16.34
C ALA A 402 -16.86 -57.41 16.39
N GLN A 403 -15.87 -58.23 15.99
CA GLN A 403 -16.04 -59.70 15.96
C GLN A 403 -14.89 -60.56 16.52
N GLN A 404 -13.74 -60.04 16.96
CA GLN A 404 -12.66 -60.94 17.46
C GLN A 404 -11.89 -60.57 18.73
N TYR A 405 -11.95 -59.35 19.27
CA TYR A 405 -11.47 -59.08 20.63
C TYR A 405 -12.59 -58.73 21.62
N THR A 406 -12.45 -59.25 22.83
CA THR A 406 -13.32 -58.97 23.99
C THR A 406 -12.58 -58.16 25.05
N GLY A 407 -11.65 -57.29 24.63
CA GLY A 407 -11.01 -56.27 25.47
C GLY A 407 -11.70 -54.90 25.33
N PRO A 408 -11.48 -53.95 26.26
CA PRO A 408 -11.96 -52.57 26.07
C PRO A 408 -11.39 -52.02 24.76
N ALA A 409 -12.22 -51.37 23.95
CA ALA A 409 -11.82 -50.79 22.67
C ALA A 409 -10.62 -49.84 22.88
N ASP A 410 -9.50 -50.09 22.19
CA ASP A 410 -8.31 -49.25 22.20
C ASP A 410 -8.53 -47.99 21.33
N ASP A 411 -9.48 -47.14 21.72
CA ASP A 411 -9.83 -45.91 20.99
C ASP A 411 -8.64 -44.94 20.95
N TYR A 412 -8.32 -44.42 19.76
CA TYR A 412 -7.31 -43.38 19.56
C TYR A 412 -7.94 -41.99 19.70
N TYR A 413 -7.36 -41.13 20.55
CA TYR A 413 -7.91 -39.81 20.85
C TYR A 413 -7.14 -38.73 20.09
N THR A 414 -7.80 -38.06 19.16
CA THR A 414 -7.22 -36.91 18.47
C THR A 414 -7.33 -35.67 19.36
N LEU A 415 -6.29 -34.85 19.34
CA LEU A 415 -6.32 -33.59 20.08
C LEU A 415 -7.23 -32.64 19.31
N PRO A 416 -8.28 -32.07 19.94
CA PRO A 416 -9.12 -31.14 19.22
C PRO A 416 -8.32 -29.86 18.99
N GLN A 417 -8.14 -29.47 17.73
CA GLN A 417 -7.57 -28.18 17.32
C GLN A 417 -8.36 -26.95 17.86
N SER A 418 -9.42 -27.17 18.63
CA SER A 418 -10.16 -26.16 19.41
C SER A 418 -9.37 -25.50 20.54
N VAL A 419 -8.20 -26.03 20.92
CA VAL A 419 -7.33 -25.46 21.95
C VAL A 419 -6.32 -24.50 21.34
N ILE A 420 -6.41 -23.22 21.73
CA ILE A 420 -5.50 -22.16 21.27
C ILE A 420 -4.05 -22.57 21.56
N GLY A 421 -3.22 -22.61 20.52
CA GLY A 421 -1.79 -22.89 20.60
C GLY A 421 -1.34 -24.25 20.09
N LEU A 422 -2.25 -25.22 19.89
CA LEU A 422 -1.87 -26.57 19.41
C LEU A 422 -1.27 -26.61 17.99
N ASP A 423 -1.49 -25.57 17.17
CA ASP A 423 -0.91 -25.46 15.82
C ASP A 423 0.27 -24.46 15.74
N ALA A 424 0.80 -23.97 16.87
CA ALA A 424 1.75 -22.85 16.87
C ALA A 424 3.13 -23.16 16.25
N TYR A 425 3.39 -24.42 15.88
CA TYR A 425 4.60 -24.85 15.19
C TYR A 425 4.33 -25.49 13.81
N GLY A 426 3.07 -25.52 13.37
CA GLY A 426 2.63 -25.75 11.99
C GLY A 426 2.43 -24.43 11.22
N PRO A 427 1.97 -24.45 9.96
CA PRO A 427 2.28 -23.48 8.91
C PRO A 427 2.36 -22.02 9.35
N GLU A 428 3.53 -21.38 9.16
CA GLU A 428 3.71 -19.94 9.37
C GLU A 428 2.49 -19.19 8.86
N HIS A 429 1.84 -18.49 9.79
CA HIS A 429 0.66 -17.73 9.49
C HIS A 429 0.96 -16.72 8.39
N PRO A 430 -0.06 -16.34 7.58
CA PRO A 430 0.11 -15.40 6.49
C PRO A 430 0.97 -14.19 6.89
N THR A 431 1.75 -13.64 5.97
CA THR A 431 2.40 -12.33 6.13
C THR A 431 1.36 -11.22 6.08
N LEU A 432 1.70 -10.05 6.65
CA LEU A 432 0.85 -8.84 6.88
C LEU A 432 -0.24 -8.57 5.80
N CYS A 433 0.01 -8.89 4.52
CA CYS A 433 -0.94 -8.79 3.41
C CYS A 433 -2.21 -9.66 3.55
N CYS A 434 -2.14 -10.79 4.26
CA CYS A 434 -3.25 -11.70 4.53
C CYS A 434 -3.60 -11.77 6.04
N VAL A 435 -3.03 -10.84 6.81
CA VAL A 435 -3.05 -10.59 8.26
C VAL A 435 -4.37 -10.49 8.97
N ASP A 436 -5.22 -9.63 8.45
CA ASP A 436 -6.15 -8.99 9.36
C ASP A 436 -7.58 -9.31 8.89
N MET A 437 -7.95 -10.59 9.04
CA MET A 437 -9.29 -11.13 8.72
C MET A 437 -10.24 -11.18 9.93
N VAL A 438 -9.97 -10.38 10.96
CA VAL A 438 -10.87 -10.26 12.11
C VAL A 438 -11.06 -8.77 12.41
N GLU A 439 -12.32 -8.36 12.49
CA GLU A 439 -12.79 -7.01 12.83
C GLU A 439 -12.98 -5.98 11.70
N ALA A 440 -13.66 -6.41 10.64
CA ALA A 440 -14.61 -5.55 9.95
C ALA A 440 -15.74 -6.41 9.36
N GLU A 441 -16.91 -6.40 9.99
CA GLU A 441 -18.14 -6.78 9.30
C GLU A 441 -18.32 -5.85 8.09
N GLY A 442 -18.35 -6.45 6.89
CA GLY A 442 -18.71 -5.76 5.65
C GLY A 442 -17.53 -5.31 4.81
N HIS A 443 -17.42 -5.90 3.61
CA HIS A 443 -16.54 -5.43 2.55
C HIS A 443 -16.74 -3.92 2.25
N THR A 444 -17.97 -3.42 2.45
CA THR A 444 -18.32 -1.99 2.49
C THR A 444 -18.95 -1.68 3.84
N ILE A 445 -18.37 -0.73 4.58
CA ILE A 445 -18.85 -0.28 5.88
C ILE A 445 -19.46 1.09 5.70
N SER A 446 -20.75 1.26 6.00
CA SER A 446 -21.40 2.57 5.95
C SER A 446 -21.60 3.11 7.35
N ALA A 447 -21.09 4.32 7.61
CA ALA A 447 -21.34 5.02 8.86
C ALA A 447 -22.85 5.27 9.05
N ALA A 448 -23.32 5.09 10.29
CA ALA A 448 -24.70 5.41 10.64
C ALA A 448 -25.00 6.90 10.42
N VAL A 449 -26.22 7.20 9.96
CA VAL A 449 -26.71 8.57 9.82
C VAL A 449 -26.78 9.24 11.18
N GLY A 450 -26.41 10.52 11.24
CA GLY A 450 -26.28 11.29 12.47
C GLY A 450 -24.82 11.50 12.88
N ASN A 451 -24.61 11.97 14.11
CA ASN A 451 -23.28 12.26 14.64
C ASN A 451 -22.69 11.00 15.30
N ALA A 452 -21.45 10.66 14.97
CA ALA A 452 -20.70 9.58 15.58
C ALA A 452 -19.29 10.03 15.99
N SER A 453 -18.81 9.51 17.13
CA SER A 453 -17.44 9.70 17.60
C SER A 453 -16.76 8.35 17.65
N TRP A 454 -15.63 8.20 16.96
CA TRP A 454 -14.85 6.96 16.88
C TRP A 454 -13.48 7.17 17.53
N VAL A 455 -13.17 6.35 18.53
CA VAL A 455 -11.89 6.32 19.25
C VAL A 455 -11.50 4.87 19.54
N PRO A 456 -10.24 4.57 19.88
CA PRO A 456 -9.87 3.24 20.36
C PRO A 456 -10.76 2.81 21.55
N GLY A 457 -11.30 1.59 21.51
CA GLY A 457 -12.19 1.10 22.58
C GLY A 457 -13.63 1.63 22.50
N SER A 458 -13.97 2.52 21.57
CA SER A 458 -15.34 3.00 21.33
C SER A 458 -15.53 3.42 19.87
N ASN A 459 -15.90 2.46 19.04
CA ASN A 459 -16.03 2.63 17.59
C ASN A 459 -16.90 1.49 17.00
N PRO A 460 -17.45 1.66 15.78
CA PRO A 460 -18.33 0.64 15.18
C PRO A 460 -17.60 -0.62 14.71
N PHE A 461 -16.27 -0.68 14.86
CA PHE A 461 -15.43 -1.82 14.49
C PHE A 461 -15.15 -2.66 15.73
N LEU A 462 -16.22 -3.15 16.36
CA LEU A 462 -16.18 -3.98 17.58
C LEU A 462 -15.46 -3.31 18.77
N ASN A 463 -15.43 -1.97 18.80
CA ASN A 463 -14.68 -1.21 19.79
C ASN A 463 -13.19 -1.58 19.82
N THR A 464 -12.62 -1.97 18.68
CA THR A 464 -11.22 -2.37 18.60
C THR A 464 -10.28 -1.26 19.05
N VAL A 465 -9.15 -1.66 19.63
CA VAL A 465 -8.01 -0.78 19.93
C VAL A 465 -6.85 -0.99 18.94
N HIS A 466 -7.01 -1.95 18.04
CA HIS A 466 -6.05 -2.30 17.01
C HIS A 466 -6.36 -1.54 15.70
N PRO A 467 -5.47 -1.58 14.69
CA PRO A 467 -5.75 -0.99 13.39
C PRO A 467 -7.05 -1.50 12.77
N ILE A 468 -7.86 -0.59 12.24
CA ILE A 468 -9.11 -0.87 11.53
C ILE A 468 -8.79 -1.18 10.08
N ILE A 469 -9.27 -2.32 9.57
CA ILE A 469 -8.95 -2.77 8.22
C ILE A 469 -10.15 -2.60 7.30
N VAL A 470 -9.94 -1.96 6.16
CA VAL A 470 -10.98 -1.66 5.16
C VAL A 470 -10.65 -2.36 3.85
N ARG A 471 -11.49 -3.32 3.44
CA ARG A 471 -11.23 -4.17 2.27
C ARG A 471 -11.69 -3.58 0.94
N LEU A 472 -12.89 -2.97 0.87
CA LEU A 472 -13.35 -2.29 -0.35
C LEU A 472 -13.69 -0.83 -0.08
N GLU A 473 -14.57 -0.56 0.88
CA GLU A 473 -15.05 0.79 1.06
C GLU A 473 -15.42 1.11 2.51
N LEU A 474 -14.93 2.23 3.03
CA LEU A 474 -15.49 2.89 4.20
C LEU A 474 -16.31 4.08 3.69
N ARG A 475 -17.64 4.00 3.79
CA ARG A 475 -18.57 5.00 3.26
C ARG A 475 -19.12 5.88 4.38
N ILE A 476 -19.06 7.19 4.15
CA ILE A 476 -19.72 8.22 4.95
C ILE A 476 -20.88 8.76 4.10
N PRO A 477 -22.09 8.19 4.24
CA PRO A 477 -23.23 8.57 3.41
C PRO A 477 -23.78 9.96 3.77
N ALA A 478 -24.68 10.47 2.94
CA ALA A 478 -25.39 11.72 3.21
C ALA A 478 -26.06 11.72 4.61
N GLY A 479 -25.80 12.75 5.41
CA GLY A 479 -26.34 12.88 6.77
C GLY A 479 -25.56 12.14 7.85
N ALA A 480 -24.50 11.38 7.52
CA ALA A 480 -23.55 10.84 8.48
C ALA A 480 -22.42 11.84 8.76
N HIS A 481 -22.12 12.07 10.04
CA HIS A 481 -21.13 13.03 10.51
C HIS A 481 -20.20 12.37 11.53
N VAL A 482 -19.04 11.91 11.06
CA VAL A 482 -18.09 11.13 11.84
C VAL A 482 -16.93 12.00 12.32
N THR A 483 -16.60 11.89 13.60
CA THR A 483 -15.36 12.40 14.20
C THR A 483 -14.50 11.24 14.67
N ALA A 484 -13.36 10.99 14.04
CA ALA A 484 -12.42 9.92 14.36
C ALA A 484 -11.16 10.47 15.04
N ASN A 485 -10.71 9.90 16.15
CA ASN A 485 -9.47 10.36 16.81
C ASN A 485 -8.59 9.19 17.23
N ASN A 486 -7.28 9.31 16.99
CA ASN A 486 -6.26 8.34 17.40
C ASN A 486 -6.54 6.92 16.89
N LEU A 487 -6.97 6.80 15.63
CA LEU A 487 -7.26 5.53 14.96
C LEU A 487 -6.33 5.30 13.77
N GLU A 488 -5.96 4.06 13.53
CA GLU A 488 -5.23 3.63 12.35
C GLU A 488 -6.18 2.89 11.43
N PHE A 489 -6.29 3.30 10.17
CA PHE A 489 -7.08 2.67 9.13
C PHE A 489 -6.14 2.09 8.07
N ARG A 490 -6.15 0.77 7.88
CA ARG A 490 -5.40 0.10 6.81
C ARG A 490 -6.33 -0.33 5.68
N PHE A 491 -5.98 0.01 4.47
CA PHE A 491 -6.82 -0.19 3.29
C PHE A 491 -6.21 -1.26 2.39
N GLY A 492 -7.01 -2.25 2.02
CA GLY A 492 -6.61 -3.25 1.02
C GLY A 492 -6.39 -2.63 -0.37
N PRO A 493 -5.77 -3.36 -1.31
CA PRO A 493 -5.62 -2.91 -2.68
C PRO A 493 -6.98 -2.54 -3.31
N GLY A 494 -7.08 -1.34 -3.89
CA GLY A 494 -8.34 -0.81 -4.44
C GLY A 494 -9.37 -0.36 -3.39
N ALA A 495 -9.08 -0.44 -2.10
CA ALA A 495 -10.01 0.03 -1.07
C ALA A 495 -10.01 1.56 -0.95
N THR A 496 -11.16 2.15 -0.64
CA THR A 496 -11.39 3.61 -0.64
C THR A 496 -12.16 4.08 0.58
N LEU A 497 -11.84 5.26 1.12
CA LEU A 497 -12.73 6.01 2.04
C LEU A 497 -13.59 6.97 1.21
N VAL A 498 -14.91 6.76 1.16
CA VAL A 498 -15.83 7.56 0.34
C VAL A 498 -16.69 8.47 1.21
N ILE A 499 -16.65 9.77 0.94
CA ILE A 499 -17.50 10.78 1.60
C ILE A 499 -18.47 11.33 0.57
N GLU A 500 -19.75 11.05 0.75
CA GLU A 500 -20.81 11.46 -0.16
C GLU A 500 -21.27 12.90 0.08
N PRO A 501 -21.93 13.55 -0.91
CA PRO A 501 -22.57 14.85 -0.71
C PRO A 501 -23.45 14.88 0.54
N GLY A 502 -23.19 15.82 1.45
CA GLY A 502 -23.92 15.95 2.72
C GLY A 502 -23.44 15.02 3.84
N GLY A 503 -22.46 14.14 3.60
CA GLY A 503 -21.71 13.43 4.62
C GLY A 503 -20.46 14.21 5.06
N SER A 504 -19.97 13.98 6.27
CA SER A 504 -18.71 14.57 6.72
C SER A 504 -17.85 13.66 7.59
N PHE A 505 -16.55 13.72 7.37
CA PHE A 505 -15.55 12.99 8.14
C PHE A 505 -14.50 13.94 8.67
N THR A 506 -14.35 14.00 9.99
CA THR A 506 -13.34 14.80 10.68
C THR A 506 -12.40 13.86 11.42
N ALA A 507 -11.09 14.02 11.23
CA ALA A 507 -10.10 13.18 11.90
C ALA A 507 -8.99 14.00 12.59
N SER A 508 -8.49 13.50 13.72
CA SER A 508 -7.26 14.01 14.35
C SER A 508 -6.38 12.87 14.87
N SER A 509 -5.06 13.00 14.69
CA SER A 509 -4.09 11.96 15.06
C SER A 509 -4.41 10.56 14.48
N CYS A 510 -5.03 10.50 13.30
CA CYS A 510 -5.37 9.24 12.63
C CYS A 510 -4.41 8.93 11.46
N THR A 511 -4.15 7.65 11.21
CA THR A 511 -3.35 7.19 10.08
C THR A 511 -4.23 6.47 9.06
N PHE A 512 -4.05 6.75 7.77
CA PHE A 512 -4.68 6.07 6.64
C PHE A 512 -3.56 5.51 5.75
N ILE A 513 -3.40 4.19 5.73
CA ILE A 513 -2.26 3.50 5.11
C ILE A 513 -2.72 2.28 4.30
N ASN A 514 -1.89 1.79 3.38
CA ASN A 514 -2.10 0.49 2.74
C ASN A 514 -1.98 -0.66 3.75
N ALA A 515 -2.79 -1.70 3.59
CA ALA A 515 -2.65 -2.94 4.34
C ALA A 515 -1.51 -3.83 3.81
N CYS A 516 -1.27 -3.77 2.50
CA CYS A 516 -0.25 -4.57 1.82
C CYS A 516 0.98 -3.70 1.50
N PRO A 517 2.16 -3.92 2.11
CA PRO A 517 3.31 -3.02 2.02
C PRO A 517 3.79 -2.66 0.60
N GLU A 518 3.63 -3.56 -0.36
CA GLU A 518 4.08 -3.36 -1.75
C GLU A 518 2.97 -2.84 -2.69
N GLU A 519 1.76 -2.57 -2.19
CA GLU A 519 0.62 -2.15 -3.01
C GLU A 519 -0.01 -0.84 -2.52
N PHE A 520 -0.51 -0.05 -3.47
CA PHE A 520 -1.32 1.13 -3.18
C PHE A 520 -2.74 0.75 -2.77
N TRP A 521 -3.27 1.48 -1.79
CA TRP A 521 -4.72 1.62 -1.67
C TRP A 521 -5.22 2.80 -2.51
N GLN A 522 -6.53 2.89 -2.74
CA GLN A 522 -7.06 3.82 -3.74
C GLN A 522 -7.19 5.26 -3.25
N GLY A 523 -7.29 5.48 -1.93
CA GLY A 523 -7.31 6.81 -1.33
C GLY A 523 -8.64 7.25 -0.71
N ILE A 524 -8.72 8.55 -0.40
CA ILE A 524 -9.94 9.19 0.12
C ILE A 524 -10.68 9.91 -1.00
N GLU A 525 -11.93 9.54 -1.25
CA GLU A 525 -12.80 10.16 -2.26
C GLU A 525 -13.81 11.12 -1.60
N VAL A 526 -13.72 12.40 -1.93
CA VAL A 526 -14.61 13.45 -1.41
C VAL A 526 -15.51 13.94 -2.54
N ARG A 527 -16.70 13.33 -2.64
CA ARG A 527 -17.64 13.56 -3.74
C ARG A 527 -18.42 14.85 -3.56
N GLY A 528 -18.56 15.59 -4.65
CA GLY A 528 -19.31 16.84 -4.69
C GLY A 528 -20.37 16.89 -5.79
N ASN A 529 -20.89 18.10 -6.01
CA ASN A 529 -21.70 18.46 -7.17
C ASN A 529 -21.20 19.79 -7.73
N VAL A 530 -20.68 19.77 -8.96
CA VAL A 530 -20.05 20.94 -9.59
C VAL A 530 -21.00 22.09 -9.89
N GLY A 531 -22.31 21.83 -9.95
CA GLY A 531 -23.34 22.83 -10.22
C GLY A 531 -23.94 23.46 -8.97
N LEU A 532 -23.56 23.02 -7.77
CA LEU A 532 -24.15 23.45 -6.51
C LEU A 532 -23.12 24.06 -5.56
N HIS A 533 -23.59 24.94 -4.68
CA HIS A 533 -22.72 25.69 -3.79
C HIS A 533 -22.11 24.86 -2.65
N GLN A 534 -21.02 25.36 -2.06
CA GLN A 534 -20.38 24.79 -0.86
C GLN A 534 -20.89 25.41 0.46
N TYR A 535 -21.90 26.29 0.45
CA TYR A 535 -22.51 26.85 1.67
C TYR A 535 -23.50 25.87 2.33
N GLY A 536 -23.89 26.13 3.59
CA GLY A 536 -24.84 25.28 4.32
C GLY A 536 -24.53 25.04 5.81
N GLY A 537 -23.52 25.71 6.39
CA GLY A 537 -23.09 25.51 7.78
C GLY A 537 -21.86 24.60 7.89
N ALA A 538 -21.73 23.90 9.03
CA ALA A 538 -20.61 23.00 9.31
C ALA A 538 -20.54 21.79 8.35
N HIS A 539 -21.66 21.42 7.73
CA HIS A 539 -21.75 20.31 6.78
C HIS A 539 -22.40 20.82 5.47
N PRO A 540 -21.63 21.03 4.39
CA PRO A 540 -22.17 21.49 3.11
C PRO A 540 -23.09 20.42 2.50
N GLY A 541 -24.41 20.65 2.47
CA GLY A 541 -25.39 19.62 2.06
C GLY A 541 -25.28 19.10 0.62
N HIS A 542 -24.50 19.75 -0.24
CA HIS A 542 -24.29 19.36 -1.64
C HIS A 542 -22.88 18.83 -1.93
N GLN A 543 -22.03 18.77 -0.90
CA GLN A 543 -20.62 18.43 -1.04
C GLN A 543 -20.22 17.48 0.09
N GLY A 544 -19.37 16.50 -0.20
CA GLY A 544 -18.68 15.75 0.83
C GLY A 544 -17.73 16.70 1.56
N HIS A 545 -17.56 16.51 2.87
CA HIS A 545 -16.72 17.36 3.70
C HIS A 545 -15.71 16.54 4.49
N LEU A 546 -14.44 16.72 4.15
CA LEU A 546 -13.30 16.09 4.82
C LEU A 546 -12.53 17.13 5.60
N VAL A 547 -12.29 16.86 6.88
CA VAL A 547 -11.40 17.65 7.73
C VAL A 547 -10.32 16.73 8.31
N LEU A 548 -9.06 16.98 7.97
CA LEU A 548 -7.92 16.27 8.55
C LEU A 548 -7.11 17.23 9.43
N GLY A 549 -7.02 16.91 10.71
CA GLY A 549 -6.35 17.72 11.72
C GLY A 549 -4.90 17.34 11.93
N THR A 550 -4.33 17.93 12.99
CA THR A 550 -2.92 17.76 13.34
C THR A 550 -2.62 16.30 13.71
N GLY A 551 -1.50 15.81 13.21
CA GLY A 551 -1.04 14.44 13.46
C GLY A 551 -1.74 13.39 12.59
N CYS A 552 -2.61 13.78 11.66
CA CYS A 552 -3.11 12.85 10.66
C CYS A 552 -2.05 12.55 9.60
N THR A 553 -2.03 11.30 9.14
CA THR A 553 -1.16 10.85 8.04
C THR A 553 -2.00 10.10 7.00
N VAL A 554 -1.85 10.46 5.73
CA VAL A 554 -2.37 9.71 4.58
C VAL A 554 -1.16 9.22 3.80
N GLU A 555 -0.96 7.91 3.72
CA GLU A 555 0.26 7.35 3.14
C GLU A 555 0.01 6.14 2.25
N ASN A 556 0.92 5.93 1.29
CA ASN A 556 0.92 4.79 0.37
C ASN A 556 -0.37 4.64 -0.45
N ALA A 557 -0.96 5.76 -0.88
CA ALA A 557 -2.18 5.80 -1.67
C ALA A 557 -1.90 6.11 -3.16
N GLU A 558 -2.71 5.55 -4.06
CA GLU A 558 -2.73 5.94 -5.48
C GLU A 558 -3.12 7.44 -5.60
N MET A 559 -4.11 7.88 -4.84
CA MET A 559 -4.40 9.31 -4.65
C MET A 559 -4.68 9.55 -3.17
N GLY A 560 -3.87 10.34 -2.46
CA GLY A 560 -4.11 10.59 -1.03
C GLY A 560 -5.54 11.11 -0.79
N ILE A 561 -5.92 12.17 -1.51
CA ILE A 561 -7.29 12.67 -1.57
C ILE A 561 -7.69 12.97 -3.01
N LEU A 562 -8.85 12.44 -3.44
CA LEU A 562 -9.54 12.77 -4.68
C LEU A 562 -10.81 13.57 -4.38
N ALA A 563 -10.82 14.87 -4.69
CA ALA A 563 -12.03 15.71 -4.64
C ALA A 563 -12.83 15.59 -5.95
N SER A 564 -13.31 14.37 -6.21
CA SER A 564 -14.04 13.95 -7.41
C SER A 564 -14.59 12.52 -7.17
N LYS A 565 -14.77 11.75 -8.25
CA LYS A 565 -15.11 10.33 -8.20
C LYS A 565 -14.18 9.45 -9.06
N TRP A 566 -13.94 8.21 -8.64
CA TRP A 566 -13.28 7.18 -9.46
C TRP A 566 -14.25 6.45 -10.43
N PRO A 567 -13.75 5.94 -11.58
CA PRO A 567 -12.39 6.13 -12.09
C PRO A 567 -12.16 7.52 -12.71
N VAL A 568 -10.96 8.08 -12.55
CA VAL A 568 -10.61 9.41 -13.09
C VAL A 568 -10.45 9.45 -14.61
N THR A 569 -10.46 8.28 -15.26
CA THR A 569 -10.47 8.15 -16.73
C THR A 569 -11.84 8.40 -17.33
N ASP A 570 -12.91 8.28 -16.54
CA ASP A 570 -14.25 8.63 -16.97
C ASP A 570 -14.49 10.14 -16.81
N PHE A 571 -14.62 10.82 -17.94
CA PHE A 571 -14.88 12.26 -18.01
C PHE A 571 -16.10 12.69 -17.20
N TRP A 572 -17.14 11.85 -17.10
CA TRP A 572 -18.37 12.19 -16.38
C TRP A 572 -18.16 12.23 -14.87
N ASN A 573 -17.15 11.53 -14.35
CA ASN A 573 -16.85 11.58 -12.93
C ASN A 573 -16.32 12.94 -12.48
N PHE A 574 -15.86 13.80 -13.40
CA PHE A 574 -15.49 15.18 -13.08
C PHE A 574 -16.69 16.05 -12.66
N LEU A 575 -17.92 15.61 -12.88
CA LEU A 575 -19.13 16.28 -12.38
C LEU A 575 -19.34 16.08 -10.87
N TYR A 576 -18.58 15.17 -10.26
CA TYR A 576 -18.53 14.96 -8.81
C TYR A 576 -17.46 15.83 -8.14
N GLY A 577 -16.90 16.83 -8.84
CA GLY A 577 -16.06 17.84 -8.22
C GLY A 577 -16.83 18.73 -7.23
N GLY A 578 -16.11 19.46 -6.39
CA GLY A 578 -16.68 20.41 -5.42
C GLY A 578 -16.67 19.95 -3.96
N GLY A 579 -16.25 18.71 -3.69
CA GLY A 579 -15.96 18.23 -2.35
C GLY A 579 -15.07 19.22 -1.57
N VAL A 580 -15.40 19.45 -0.31
CA VAL A 580 -14.68 20.39 0.58
C VAL A 580 -13.62 19.61 1.36
N VAL A 581 -12.37 20.03 1.21
CA VAL A 581 -11.21 19.39 1.85
C VAL A 581 -10.47 20.45 2.67
N GLU A 582 -10.45 20.27 3.99
CA GLU A 582 -9.80 21.18 4.93
C GLU A 582 -8.74 20.41 5.72
N CYS A 583 -7.45 20.64 5.43
CA CYS A 583 -6.35 19.96 6.10
C CYS A 583 -5.49 20.93 6.90
N ALA A 584 -5.13 20.55 8.13
CA ALA A 584 -4.31 21.37 9.02
C ALA A 584 -3.32 20.51 9.83
N GLY A 585 -2.02 20.58 9.50
CA GLY A 585 -1.00 19.77 10.20
C GLY A 585 -1.03 18.28 9.81
N THR A 586 -1.45 17.99 8.57
CA THR A 586 -1.56 16.63 8.02
C THR A 586 -0.37 16.30 7.13
N THR A 587 0.09 15.05 7.19
CA THR A 587 1.15 14.53 6.32
C THR A 587 0.58 13.66 5.21
N PHE A 588 1.01 13.91 3.97
CA PHE A 588 0.79 13.05 2.81
C PHE A 588 2.14 12.44 2.43
N ARG A 589 2.29 11.12 2.58
CA ARG A 589 3.57 10.42 2.36
C ARG A 589 3.45 9.35 1.30
N ASN A 590 4.40 9.29 0.37
CA ASN A 590 4.52 8.20 -0.61
C ASN A 590 3.21 7.88 -1.35
N CYS A 591 2.39 8.92 -1.58
CA CYS A 591 1.23 8.82 -2.45
C CYS A 591 1.67 9.10 -3.88
N ARG A 592 1.09 8.41 -4.87
CA ARG A 592 1.38 8.67 -6.28
C ARG A 592 0.97 10.09 -6.69
N GLU A 593 -0.24 10.48 -6.29
CA GLU A 593 -0.68 11.87 -6.22
C GLU A 593 -1.15 12.17 -4.79
N GLY A 594 -0.55 13.13 -4.07
CA GLY A 594 -0.96 13.44 -2.68
C GLY A 594 -2.38 14.02 -2.59
N LEU A 595 -2.71 14.90 -3.53
CA LEU A 595 -4.01 15.56 -3.66
C LEU A 595 -4.38 15.70 -5.14
N ARG A 596 -5.61 15.36 -5.50
CA ARG A 596 -6.18 15.63 -6.81
C ARG A 596 -7.53 16.34 -6.68
N VAL A 597 -7.61 17.54 -7.25
CA VAL A 597 -8.84 18.36 -7.26
C VAL A 597 -9.30 18.59 -8.69
N HIS A 598 -10.51 18.14 -8.99
CA HIS A 598 -11.15 18.33 -10.29
C HIS A 598 -11.99 19.62 -10.33
N GLN A 599 -12.59 19.85 -11.50
CA GLN A 599 -13.26 21.09 -11.84
C GLN A 599 -14.29 21.50 -10.79
N TYR A 600 -14.20 22.74 -10.32
CA TYR A 600 -15.22 23.33 -9.46
C TYR A 600 -15.05 24.84 -9.42
N GLN A 601 -16.17 25.55 -9.39
CA GLN A 601 -16.26 26.97 -9.17
C GLN A 601 -17.27 27.17 -8.04
N GLY A 602 -16.95 27.98 -7.02
CA GLY A 602 -17.91 28.26 -5.96
C GLY A 602 -19.01 29.22 -6.40
N TYR A 603 -20.16 29.17 -5.73
CA TYR A 603 -21.32 30.04 -5.97
C TYR A 603 -21.97 30.48 -4.66
N LEU A 604 -22.47 31.72 -4.59
CA LEU A 604 -23.38 32.13 -3.51
C LEU A 604 -24.75 31.46 -3.68
N PRO A 605 -25.39 30.96 -2.60
CA PRO A 605 -26.68 30.25 -2.69
C PRO A 605 -27.77 31.05 -3.39
N GLY A 606 -28.46 30.42 -4.34
CA GLY A 606 -29.56 31.05 -5.09
C GLY A 606 -29.12 32.13 -6.08
N THR A 607 -27.82 32.25 -6.38
CA THR A 607 -27.28 33.23 -7.32
C THR A 607 -26.29 32.61 -8.29
N THR A 608 -25.94 33.34 -9.36
CA THR A 608 -24.82 33.03 -10.26
C THR A 608 -23.51 33.68 -9.82
N THR A 609 -23.48 34.35 -8.67
CA THR A 609 -22.29 35.07 -8.20
C THR A 609 -21.23 34.07 -7.77
N HIS A 610 -20.08 34.10 -8.43
CA HIS A 610 -18.96 33.21 -8.16
C HIS A 610 -18.29 33.51 -6.82
N THR A 611 -17.88 32.46 -6.14
CA THR A 611 -17.04 32.50 -4.93
C THR A 611 -15.90 31.49 -5.08
N ARG A 612 -14.86 31.61 -4.25
CA ARG A 612 -13.78 30.63 -4.21
C ARG A 612 -14.24 29.31 -3.65
N ASN A 613 -13.52 28.24 -4.02
CA ASN A 613 -13.59 26.96 -3.33
C ASN A 613 -13.21 27.14 -1.85
N ARG A 614 -13.91 26.44 -0.96
CA ARG A 614 -13.67 26.45 0.49
C ARG A 614 -12.46 25.62 0.91
N SER A 615 -11.94 24.74 0.06
CA SER A 615 -10.85 23.83 0.40
C SER A 615 -9.52 24.57 0.67
N TYR A 616 -8.82 24.16 1.72
CA TYR A 616 -7.51 24.71 2.09
C TYR A 616 -6.60 23.68 2.77
N PHE A 617 -5.30 23.97 2.72
CA PHE A 617 -4.23 23.17 3.33
C PHE A 617 -3.34 24.11 4.12
N ARG A 618 -3.16 23.83 5.42
CA ARG A 618 -2.37 24.67 6.33
C ARG A 618 -1.37 23.81 7.08
N HIS A 619 -0.10 24.19 7.08
CA HIS A 619 0.94 23.42 7.80
C HIS A 619 0.98 21.93 7.40
N CYS A 620 0.59 21.61 6.16
CA CYS A 620 0.63 20.24 5.66
C CYS A 620 2.01 19.92 5.08
N THR A 621 2.42 18.67 5.19
CA THR A 621 3.64 18.15 4.57
C THR A 621 3.26 17.15 3.50
N PHE A 622 3.69 17.37 2.27
CA PHE A 622 3.62 16.41 1.18
C PHE A 622 5.05 15.95 0.90
N THR A 623 5.30 14.65 1.06
CA THR A 623 6.65 14.07 0.99
C THR A 623 6.66 12.75 0.24
N VAL A 624 7.75 12.50 -0.48
CA VAL A 624 8.04 11.21 -1.09
C VAL A 624 9.51 10.84 -0.84
N ASP A 625 9.74 9.57 -0.51
CA ASP A 625 11.05 9.01 -0.22
C ASP A 625 11.25 7.64 -0.90
N GLU A 626 12.40 7.00 -0.64
CA GLU A 626 12.76 5.71 -1.23
C GLU A 626 12.00 4.51 -0.61
N GLN A 627 11.15 4.74 0.40
CA GLN A 627 10.22 3.74 0.96
C GLN A 627 8.86 3.74 0.24
N TYR A 628 8.82 4.22 -1.00
CA TYR A 628 7.65 4.22 -1.86
C TYR A 628 7.17 2.78 -2.14
N PRO A 629 5.87 2.47 -2.03
CA PRO A 629 5.39 1.10 -2.17
C PRO A 629 5.38 0.65 -3.64
N GLY A 630 5.79 -0.59 -3.87
CA GLY A 630 5.78 -1.22 -5.19
C GLY A 630 6.73 -0.54 -6.19
N THR A 631 6.28 -0.40 -7.44
CA THR A 631 7.07 0.28 -8.49
C THR A 631 7.04 1.79 -8.29
N PHE A 632 8.21 2.42 -8.24
CA PHE A 632 8.32 3.88 -8.13
C PHE A 632 7.65 4.58 -9.30
N ALA A 633 6.58 5.33 -9.02
CA ALA A 633 5.72 5.95 -10.04
C ALA A 633 5.15 7.31 -9.58
N PHE A 634 5.82 7.98 -8.65
CA PHE A 634 5.42 9.30 -8.13
C PHE A 634 5.25 10.32 -9.25
N LEU A 635 4.21 11.17 -9.16
CA LEU A 635 3.92 12.20 -10.17
C LEU A 635 3.91 13.60 -9.57
N HIS A 636 3.03 13.84 -8.60
CA HIS A 636 2.72 15.17 -8.08
C HIS A 636 2.30 15.10 -6.63
N HIS A 637 2.72 16.07 -5.81
CA HIS A 637 2.14 16.22 -4.48
C HIS A 637 0.72 16.78 -4.54
N ALA A 638 0.47 17.78 -5.39
CA ALA A 638 -0.87 18.30 -5.64
C ALA A 638 -1.14 18.49 -7.14
N ARG A 639 -2.30 18.00 -7.60
CA ARG A 639 -2.79 18.13 -8.97
C ARG A 639 -4.12 18.88 -9.00
N LEU A 640 -4.15 20.02 -9.67
CA LEU A 640 -5.32 20.90 -9.76
C LEU A 640 -5.79 21.04 -11.21
N HIS A 641 -7.05 20.71 -11.49
CA HIS A 641 -7.58 20.80 -12.84
C HIS A 641 -8.93 21.54 -12.87
N LYS A 642 -8.98 22.68 -13.58
CA LYS A 642 -10.20 23.48 -13.78
C LYS A 642 -10.91 23.93 -12.49
N VAL A 643 -10.15 24.16 -11.42
CA VAL A 643 -10.66 24.56 -10.10
C VAL A 643 -10.35 26.03 -9.79
N ASP A 644 -11.19 26.68 -8.98
CA ASP A 644 -11.01 28.07 -8.53
C ASP A 644 -10.83 28.20 -7.02
N GLY A 645 -9.71 28.79 -6.58
CA GLY A 645 -9.53 29.32 -5.23
C GLY A 645 -8.96 28.38 -4.17
N ILE A 646 -8.16 27.37 -4.54
CA ILE A 646 -7.50 26.49 -3.54
C ILE A 646 -6.39 27.26 -2.79
N LEU A 647 -6.35 27.15 -1.46
CA LEU A 647 -5.34 27.82 -0.62
C LEU A 647 -4.36 26.81 -0.02
N PHE A 648 -3.06 27.01 -0.26
CA PHE A 648 -1.95 26.37 0.45
C PHE A 648 -1.24 27.40 1.31
N LYS A 649 -1.09 27.13 2.61
CA LYS A 649 -0.50 28.08 3.55
C LYS A 649 0.47 27.42 4.51
N ALA A 650 1.72 27.87 4.51
CA ALA A 650 2.83 27.26 5.28
C ALA A 650 2.96 25.74 5.08
N CYS A 651 2.77 25.26 3.85
CA CYS A 651 2.91 23.83 3.51
C CYS A 651 4.31 23.50 2.99
N THR A 652 4.75 22.26 3.17
CA THR A 652 5.99 21.73 2.58
C THR A 652 5.64 20.72 1.49
N PHE A 653 6.32 20.83 0.35
CA PHE A 653 6.28 19.90 -0.77
C PHE A 653 7.70 19.45 -1.04
N GLU A 654 8.04 18.20 -0.75
CA GLU A 654 9.42 17.73 -0.83
C GLU A 654 9.55 16.36 -1.47
N ASN A 655 10.62 16.17 -2.24
CA ASN A 655 11.05 14.86 -2.69
C ASN A 655 12.45 14.60 -2.16
N THR A 656 12.59 13.58 -1.32
CA THR A 656 13.84 13.27 -0.63
C THR A 656 14.59 12.10 -1.25
N VAL A 657 14.16 11.58 -2.42
CA VAL A 657 14.91 10.54 -3.13
C VAL A 657 16.27 11.07 -3.58
N SER A 658 17.28 10.22 -3.54
CA SER A 658 18.62 10.56 -4.02
C SER A 658 18.67 10.72 -5.54
N ASP A 659 19.63 11.49 -6.05
CA ASP A 659 19.82 11.68 -7.51
C ASP A 659 20.12 10.33 -8.21
N ALA A 660 20.93 9.48 -7.56
CA ALA A 660 21.22 8.13 -8.04
C ALA A 660 19.95 7.26 -8.14
N PHE A 661 19.05 7.37 -7.15
CA PHE A 661 17.76 6.70 -7.21
C PHE A 661 16.91 7.24 -8.36
N ALA A 662 16.76 8.57 -8.46
CA ALA A 662 15.97 9.21 -9.51
C ALA A 662 16.45 8.79 -10.91
N ASP A 663 17.75 8.78 -11.17
CA ASP A 663 18.34 8.37 -12.46
C ASP A 663 17.97 6.95 -12.87
N THR A 664 17.88 6.03 -11.92
CA THR A 664 17.47 4.64 -12.21
C THR A 664 15.96 4.48 -12.40
N HIS A 665 15.17 5.52 -12.10
CA HIS A 665 13.70 5.50 -12.11
C HIS A 665 13.07 6.58 -13.02
N GLY A 666 13.81 7.07 -14.02
CA GLY A 666 13.30 8.05 -15.00
C GLY A 666 13.87 9.46 -14.85
N GLY A 667 14.97 9.63 -14.12
CA GLY A 667 15.69 10.90 -13.98
C GLY A 667 14.83 11.98 -13.32
N SER A 668 14.89 13.18 -13.86
CA SER A 668 14.04 14.32 -13.47
C SER A 668 12.54 13.98 -13.34
N GLN A 669 11.97 13.11 -14.19
CA GLN A 669 10.54 12.74 -14.07
C GLN A 669 10.20 12.08 -12.73
N ALA A 670 11.15 11.32 -12.16
CA ALA A 670 11.00 10.68 -10.86
C ALA A 670 10.94 11.69 -9.71
N LEU A 671 11.44 12.92 -9.92
CA LEU A 671 11.39 13.98 -8.93
C LEU A 671 9.99 14.57 -8.79
N GLY A 672 9.18 14.51 -9.85
CA GLY A 672 7.78 14.93 -9.86
C GLY A 672 7.57 16.41 -9.48
N HIS A 673 6.33 16.76 -9.15
CA HIS A 673 5.93 18.15 -8.99
C HIS A 673 5.41 18.47 -7.59
N GLY A 674 5.68 19.68 -7.10
CA GLY A 674 5.03 20.19 -5.89
C GLY A 674 3.55 20.47 -6.16
N ILE A 675 3.27 21.41 -7.07
CA ILE A 675 1.92 21.68 -7.57
C ILE A 675 1.93 21.59 -9.08
N TYR A 676 1.20 20.63 -9.63
CA TYR A 676 0.85 20.58 -11.04
C TYR A 676 -0.56 21.14 -11.23
N SER A 677 -0.72 22.08 -12.16
CA SER A 677 -2.00 22.73 -12.40
C SER A 677 -2.31 22.95 -13.87
N MET A 678 -3.57 22.76 -14.24
CA MET A 678 -4.09 23.06 -15.57
C MET A 678 -5.43 23.79 -15.46
N ASP A 679 -5.49 25.01 -16.00
CA ASP A 679 -6.67 25.88 -15.95
C ASP A 679 -7.18 26.12 -14.50
N ALA A 680 -6.28 26.36 -13.53
CA ALA A 680 -6.62 26.46 -12.11
C ALA A 680 -6.25 27.82 -11.48
N ASP A 681 -7.06 28.28 -10.52
CA ASP A 681 -6.77 29.42 -9.64
C ASP A 681 -6.47 28.92 -8.22
N TYR A 682 -5.34 29.36 -7.66
CA TYR A 682 -4.89 28.97 -6.34
C TYR A 682 -3.90 29.97 -5.74
N LEU A 683 -3.78 29.93 -4.41
CA LEU A 683 -2.95 30.81 -3.60
C LEU A 683 -1.94 29.97 -2.79
N VAL A 684 -0.67 30.36 -2.85
CA VAL A 684 0.41 29.85 -2.00
C VAL A 684 0.88 31.03 -1.14
N GLU A 685 0.53 30.98 0.14
CA GLU A 685 0.74 32.07 1.09
C GLU A 685 1.58 31.64 2.30
N PRO A 686 2.34 32.54 2.93
CA PRO A 686 3.05 32.22 4.16
C PRO A 686 2.08 32.14 5.34
N GLY A 687 2.40 31.31 6.32
CA GLY A 687 1.84 31.35 7.67
C GLY A 687 2.60 32.33 8.57
N CYS A 688 2.19 32.37 9.84
CA CYS A 688 2.88 33.14 10.88
C CYS A 688 2.96 32.33 12.17
N SER A 689 4.11 32.31 12.81
CA SER A 689 4.33 31.61 14.09
C SER A 689 3.78 32.36 15.31
N VAL A 690 3.28 33.58 15.13
CA VAL A 690 2.68 34.41 16.18
C VAL A 690 1.25 34.82 15.80
N ILE A 691 0.45 35.10 16.82
CA ILE A 691 -0.90 35.65 16.64
C ILE A 691 -0.77 37.12 16.23
N LEU A 692 -1.44 37.49 15.14
CA LEU A 692 -1.48 38.85 14.61
C LEU A 692 -2.82 39.52 14.94
N ASN A 693 -2.84 40.84 15.11
CA ASN A 693 -4.11 41.57 15.08
C ASN A 693 -4.63 41.61 13.64
N LEU A 694 -5.94 41.84 13.50
CA LEU A 694 -6.56 41.93 12.19
C LEU A 694 -5.91 43.07 11.37
N GLY A 695 -5.26 42.70 10.26
CA GLY A 695 -4.62 43.63 9.33
C GLY A 695 -3.12 43.83 9.54
N ASP A 696 -2.54 43.35 10.65
CA ASP A 696 -1.10 43.44 10.87
C ASP A 696 -0.34 42.44 9.97
N PRO A 697 0.76 42.84 9.30
CA PRO A 697 1.60 41.91 8.55
C PRO A 697 2.37 40.98 9.51
N CYS A 698 2.71 39.77 9.07
CA CYS A 698 3.57 38.89 9.85
C CYS A 698 5.00 39.47 9.92
N PRO A 699 5.61 39.60 11.12
CA PRO A 699 7.01 40.00 11.24
C PRO A 699 7.92 39.03 10.46
N PRO A 700 8.96 39.51 9.75
CA PRO A 700 9.81 38.66 8.89
C PRO A 700 10.41 37.45 9.61
N GLN A 701 10.86 37.61 10.87
CA GLN A 701 11.43 36.52 11.68
C GLN A 701 10.41 35.46 12.12
N ASN A 702 9.12 35.73 11.96
CA ASN A 702 8.02 34.85 12.35
C ASN A 702 7.28 34.25 11.15
N LEU A 703 7.69 34.60 9.94
CA LEU A 703 7.11 34.13 8.68
C LEU A 703 7.34 32.62 8.53
N LEU A 704 6.28 31.90 8.19
CA LEU A 704 6.35 30.46 7.92
C LEU A 704 6.09 30.24 6.43
N PRO A 705 7.13 30.17 5.59
CA PRO A 705 6.96 30.07 4.15
C PRO A 705 6.37 28.72 3.76
N CYS A 706 5.71 28.67 2.60
CA CYS A 706 5.57 27.39 1.89
C CYS A 706 6.94 27.00 1.32
N ARG A 707 7.27 25.71 1.31
CA ARG A 707 8.57 25.20 0.86
C ARG A 707 8.39 24.17 -0.26
N PHE A 708 9.20 24.28 -1.31
CA PHE A 708 9.25 23.36 -2.45
C PHE A 708 10.68 22.86 -2.62
N ILE A 709 10.92 21.57 -2.36
CA ILE A 709 12.28 21.07 -2.14
C ILE A 709 12.57 19.83 -2.99
N GLY A 710 13.64 19.90 -3.79
CA GLY A 710 14.18 18.73 -4.46
C GLY A 710 13.29 18.13 -5.56
N LEU A 711 12.37 18.91 -6.13
CA LEU A 711 11.40 18.45 -7.13
C LEU A 711 11.94 18.64 -8.55
N ASP A 712 11.23 18.07 -9.53
CA ASP A 712 11.40 18.47 -10.92
C ASP A 712 10.98 19.94 -11.03
N HIS A 713 9.69 20.20 -10.85
CA HIS A 713 9.17 21.56 -10.70
C HIS A 713 8.52 21.78 -9.33
N GLY A 714 8.86 22.89 -8.67
CA GLY A 714 8.12 23.35 -7.49
C GLY A 714 6.66 23.62 -7.83
N ILE A 715 6.44 24.48 -8.83
CA ILE A 715 5.12 24.74 -9.43
C ILE A 715 5.21 24.56 -10.94
N HIS A 716 4.30 23.76 -11.51
CA HIS A 716 4.11 23.58 -12.95
C HIS A 716 2.68 23.97 -13.31
N ALA A 717 2.51 25.12 -13.94
CA ALA A 717 1.20 25.71 -14.23
C ALA A 717 0.95 25.86 -15.72
N LEU A 718 -0.17 25.31 -16.18
CA LEU A 718 -0.59 25.34 -17.58
C LEU A 718 -1.96 26.01 -17.71
N ALA A 719 -2.18 26.73 -18.80
CA ALA A 719 -3.50 27.19 -19.19
C ALA A 719 -3.77 26.88 -20.67
N SER A 720 -5.02 26.52 -20.96
CA SER A 720 -5.45 26.19 -22.32
C SER A 720 -6.80 26.81 -22.65
N THR A 721 -7.76 26.74 -21.72
CA THR A 721 -9.16 27.13 -21.98
C THR A 721 -9.66 28.26 -21.09
N THR A 722 -8.92 28.61 -20.04
CA THR A 722 -9.34 29.60 -19.04
C THR A 722 -8.31 30.70 -18.83
N THR A 723 -8.73 31.80 -18.21
CA THR A 723 -7.86 32.90 -17.76
C THR A 723 -7.54 32.82 -16.27
N ARG A 724 -7.73 31.64 -15.66
CA ARG A 724 -7.38 31.39 -14.27
C ARG A 724 -5.88 31.50 -14.06
N ARG A 725 -5.49 31.92 -12.86
CA ARG A 725 -4.13 32.30 -12.52
C ARG A 725 -3.77 31.85 -11.12
N PHE A 726 -2.48 31.73 -10.84
CA PHE A 726 -2.00 31.46 -9.49
C PHE A 726 -1.26 32.65 -8.89
N SER A 727 -1.17 32.66 -7.57
CA SER A 727 -0.32 33.56 -6.82
C SER A 727 0.53 32.77 -5.83
N VAL A 728 1.85 32.97 -5.89
CA VAL A 728 2.81 32.46 -4.91
C VAL A 728 3.59 33.63 -4.33
N THR A 729 3.55 33.74 -3.01
CA THR A 729 4.22 34.81 -2.27
C THR A 729 4.93 34.29 -1.04
N ASN A 730 6.12 34.82 -0.75
CA ASN A 730 6.90 34.44 0.42
C ASN A 730 7.09 32.93 0.58
N ALA A 731 7.27 32.23 -0.54
CA ALA A 731 7.65 30.82 -0.57
C ALA A 731 9.17 30.67 -0.78
N SER A 732 9.67 29.49 -0.42
CA SER A 732 11.06 29.09 -0.68
C SER A 732 11.09 27.89 -1.64
N PHE A 733 11.94 27.99 -2.66
CA PHE A 733 12.18 26.97 -3.67
C PHE A 733 13.64 26.52 -3.56
N GLU A 734 13.85 25.32 -3.05
CA GLU A 734 15.17 24.80 -2.73
C GLU A 734 15.49 23.61 -3.63
N ASN A 735 16.47 23.80 -4.53
CA ASN A 735 17.07 22.72 -5.32
C ASN A 735 16.08 21.91 -6.16
N ASN A 736 15.09 22.60 -6.73
CA ASN A 736 14.26 22.03 -7.80
C ASN A 736 14.99 22.18 -9.16
N ILE A 737 14.62 21.39 -10.17
CA ILE A 737 15.10 21.61 -11.56
C ILE A 737 14.55 22.95 -12.07
N CYS A 738 13.26 23.20 -11.83
CA CYS A 738 12.64 24.52 -11.98
C CYS A 738 11.86 24.91 -10.72
N GLY A 739 12.06 26.12 -10.19
CA GLY A 739 11.24 26.61 -9.08
C GLY A 739 9.78 26.78 -9.51
N VAL A 740 9.54 27.67 -10.48
CA VAL A 740 8.22 27.94 -11.05
C VAL A 740 8.29 27.88 -12.58
N TYR A 741 7.62 26.89 -13.16
CA TYR A 741 7.35 26.78 -14.59
C TYR A 741 5.91 27.15 -14.89
N THR A 742 5.70 28.00 -15.90
CA THR A 742 4.36 28.32 -16.40
C THR A 742 4.30 28.40 -17.91
N ALA A 743 3.27 27.79 -18.50
CA ALA A 743 3.00 27.87 -19.93
C ALA A 743 1.56 28.32 -20.23
N GLY A 744 1.42 29.38 -21.03
CA GLY A 744 0.12 29.93 -21.43
C GLY A 744 -0.69 30.63 -20.33
N VAL A 745 -0.20 30.69 -19.09
CA VAL A 745 -0.93 31.31 -17.97
C VAL A 745 -0.81 32.83 -18.05
N ILE A 746 -1.94 33.51 -17.90
CA ILE A 746 -2.02 34.96 -17.98
C ILE A 746 -2.12 35.54 -16.57
N ARG A 747 -1.33 36.58 -16.27
CA ARG A 747 -1.34 37.32 -14.99
C ARG A 747 -0.99 36.49 -13.76
N ALA A 748 -0.13 35.48 -13.91
CA ALA A 748 0.48 34.77 -12.79
C ALA A 748 1.22 35.76 -11.86
N LYS A 749 1.21 35.50 -10.55
CA LYS A 749 1.92 36.32 -9.56
C LYS A 749 2.94 35.47 -8.82
N VAL A 750 4.22 35.78 -8.98
CA VAL A 750 5.38 35.16 -8.34
C VAL A 750 6.18 36.28 -7.70
N VAL A 751 5.89 36.57 -6.42
CA VAL A 751 6.39 37.78 -5.75
C VAL A 751 6.97 37.50 -4.37
N ASP A 752 8.05 38.17 -3.98
CA ASP A 752 8.67 38.04 -2.65
C ASP A 752 9.11 36.60 -2.30
N ASN A 753 9.54 35.80 -3.28
CA ASN A 753 9.99 34.42 -3.04
C ASN A 753 11.52 34.29 -3.03
N ASP A 754 12.01 33.22 -2.42
CA ASP A 754 13.43 32.87 -2.35
C ASP A 754 13.71 31.60 -3.17
N PHE A 755 14.75 31.63 -3.99
CA PHE A 755 15.15 30.53 -4.87
C PHE A 755 16.62 30.18 -4.67
N VAL A 756 16.87 28.92 -4.30
CA VAL A 756 18.20 28.32 -4.19
C VAL A 756 18.31 27.20 -5.22
N LEU A 757 19.26 27.31 -6.15
CA LEU A 757 19.24 26.54 -7.41
C LEU A 757 20.45 25.63 -7.60
N GLY A 758 20.30 24.62 -8.44
CA GLY A 758 21.43 23.93 -9.08
C GLY A 758 22.04 22.75 -8.33
N LYS A 759 21.55 22.34 -7.16
CA LYS A 759 22.14 21.18 -6.45
C LYS A 759 21.80 19.81 -7.04
N ARG A 760 20.64 19.66 -7.71
CA ARG A 760 20.27 18.39 -8.36
C ARG A 760 21.21 18.12 -9.55
N ASP A 761 21.60 16.86 -9.72
CA ASP A 761 22.37 16.36 -10.87
C ASP A 761 21.76 15.03 -11.32
N VAL A 762 20.67 15.14 -12.09
CA VAL A 762 19.92 14.00 -12.63
C VAL A 762 19.79 14.14 -14.13
N ASN A 763 19.57 13.02 -14.82
CA ASN A 763 19.25 13.04 -16.25
C ASN A 763 17.94 13.78 -16.50
N LEU A 764 17.99 14.79 -17.38
CA LEU A 764 16.81 15.52 -17.83
C LEU A 764 16.06 14.68 -18.87
N ILE A 765 14.86 14.20 -18.52
CA ILE A 765 14.07 13.26 -19.31
C ILE A 765 12.65 13.81 -19.40
N GLY A 766 12.16 14.09 -20.60
CA GLY A 766 10.80 14.63 -20.81
C GLY A 766 10.78 15.64 -21.94
N GLU A 767 9.60 15.94 -22.50
CA GLU A 767 9.47 16.91 -23.60
C GLU A 767 9.73 18.35 -23.12
N VAL A 768 9.22 18.72 -21.94
CA VAL A 768 9.44 20.05 -21.35
C VAL A 768 10.86 20.16 -20.78
N ASP A 769 11.42 19.04 -20.29
CA ASP A 769 12.74 19.03 -19.64
C ASP A 769 13.89 19.32 -20.62
N GLN A 770 13.65 19.08 -21.91
CA GLN A 770 14.54 19.49 -23.01
C GLN A 770 14.65 21.02 -23.16
N GLU A 771 13.73 21.81 -22.61
CA GLU A 771 13.84 23.27 -22.60
C GLU A 771 14.82 23.80 -21.54
N PHE A 772 15.24 22.94 -20.59
CA PHE A 772 16.19 23.25 -19.52
C PHE A 772 17.62 22.74 -19.81
N ILE A 773 17.94 22.42 -21.07
CA ILE A 773 19.31 22.05 -21.50
C ILE A 773 20.38 23.09 -21.15
N TYR A 774 19.96 24.33 -20.84
CA TYR A 774 20.84 25.44 -20.46
C TYR A 774 21.04 25.57 -18.95
N GLY A 775 20.38 24.77 -18.13
CA GLY A 775 20.51 24.76 -16.67
C GLY A 775 19.18 24.80 -15.93
N HIS A 776 19.27 24.63 -14.60
CA HIS A 776 18.14 24.73 -13.68
C HIS A 776 17.66 26.18 -13.60
N ARG A 777 16.34 26.38 -13.43
CA ARG A 777 15.74 27.72 -13.49
C ARG A 777 15.02 28.07 -12.20
N GLY A 778 15.14 29.33 -11.77
CA GLY A 778 14.29 29.85 -10.69
C GLY A 778 12.84 29.98 -11.17
N ILE A 779 12.64 30.82 -12.18
CA ILE A 779 11.32 31.08 -12.78
C ILE A 779 11.45 30.97 -14.29
N TYR A 780 10.59 30.17 -14.91
CA TYR A 780 10.48 30.08 -16.36
C TYR A 780 9.03 30.25 -16.81
N THR A 781 8.79 31.27 -17.64
CA THR A 781 7.48 31.52 -18.23
C THR A 781 7.54 31.35 -19.74
N PHE A 782 6.69 30.52 -20.33
CA PHE A 782 6.62 30.28 -21.76
C PHE A 782 5.24 30.65 -22.31
N GLY A 783 5.17 31.52 -23.32
CA GLY A 783 3.87 31.93 -23.91
C GLY A 783 2.89 32.54 -22.90
N SER A 784 3.41 33.00 -21.76
CA SER A 784 2.68 33.55 -20.62
C SER A 784 2.90 35.05 -20.57
N TYR A 785 1.89 35.83 -20.16
CA TYR A 785 1.98 37.28 -20.18
C TYR A 785 1.13 37.98 -19.12
N GLY A 786 1.39 39.26 -18.88
CA GLY A 786 0.78 40.06 -17.83
C GLY A 786 1.22 39.67 -16.42
N SER A 787 2.29 38.87 -16.31
CA SER A 787 2.76 38.26 -15.06
C SER A 787 3.43 39.27 -14.13
N PHE A 788 3.35 39.02 -12.83
CA PHE A 788 4.03 39.77 -11.77
C PHE A 788 5.18 38.91 -11.28
N LEU A 789 6.39 39.23 -11.73
CA LEU A 789 7.64 38.53 -11.40
C LEU A 789 8.51 39.53 -10.64
N ASP A 790 8.10 39.80 -9.40
CA ASP A 790 8.52 41.00 -8.68
C ASP A 790 9.18 40.63 -7.34
N ASP A 791 10.22 41.36 -6.92
CA ASP A 791 10.77 41.28 -5.56
C ASP A 791 11.30 39.88 -5.12
N ASN A 792 11.65 39.00 -6.06
CA ASN A 792 12.20 37.67 -5.74
C ASN A 792 13.72 37.72 -5.52
N THR A 793 14.24 36.81 -4.69
CA THR A 793 15.69 36.60 -4.47
C THR A 793 16.11 35.27 -5.05
N LEU A 794 17.19 35.26 -5.85
CA LEU A 794 17.66 34.07 -6.57
C LEU A 794 19.18 33.91 -6.45
N GLY A 795 19.63 32.70 -6.15
CA GLY A 795 21.05 32.35 -6.15
C GLY A 795 21.29 30.84 -6.26
N PRO A 796 22.53 30.41 -6.53
CA PRO A 796 22.86 29.00 -6.53
C PRO A 796 22.96 28.47 -5.09
N ASP A 797 22.73 27.17 -4.92
CA ASP A 797 23.18 26.44 -3.75
C ASP A 797 24.72 26.53 -3.67
N PRO A 798 25.32 26.68 -2.48
CA PRO A 798 26.78 26.66 -2.33
C PRO A 798 27.46 25.40 -2.87
N LEU A 799 26.71 24.30 -3.00
CA LEU A 799 27.12 23.02 -3.55
C LEU A 799 26.42 22.72 -4.89
N ALA A 800 26.02 23.76 -5.64
CA ALA A 800 25.41 23.59 -6.95
C ALA A 800 26.32 22.75 -7.88
N LEU A 801 25.73 21.73 -8.49
CA LEU A 801 26.35 20.81 -9.44
C LEU A 801 25.98 21.18 -10.88
N SER A 802 24.79 21.76 -11.06
CA SER A 802 24.23 22.18 -12.34
C SER A 802 24.28 23.69 -12.52
N ILE A 803 24.40 24.13 -13.77
CA ILE A 803 24.29 25.53 -14.16
C ILE A 803 22.91 26.05 -13.73
N ALA A 804 22.85 27.26 -13.17
CA ALA A 804 21.63 27.88 -12.69
C ALA A 804 21.32 29.20 -13.41
N GLU A 805 20.08 29.35 -13.86
CA GLU A 805 19.51 30.58 -14.43
C GLU A 805 18.42 31.13 -13.49
N GLY A 806 18.31 32.46 -13.40
CA GLY A 806 17.36 33.13 -12.53
C GLY A 806 15.94 33.14 -13.11
N ILE A 807 15.58 34.25 -13.74
CA ILE A 807 14.26 34.46 -14.34
C ILE A 807 14.38 34.42 -15.86
N VAL A 808 13.68 33.49 -16.48
CA VAL A 808 13.59 33.30 -17.93
C VAL A 808 12.17 33.57 -18.39
N VAL A 809 12.00 34.55 -19.28
CA VAL A 809 10.72 34.87 -19.92
C VAL A 809 10.82 34.55 -21.40
N GLY A 810 10.15 33.49 -21.82
CA GLY A 810 10.08 33.02 -23.20
C GLY A 810 8.75 33.36 -23.87
N TYR A 811 8.83 33.88 -25.10
CA TYR A 811 7.68 34.05 -25.99
C TYR A 811 6.49 34.84 -25.38
N SER A 812 6.75 35.93 -24.66
CA SER A 812 5.71 36.88 -24.19
C SER A 812 5.08 37.71 -25.33
N ARG A 813 5.62 37.60 -26.56
CA ARG A 813 5.10 38.21 -27.80
C ARG A 813 5.01 39.74 -27.72
N ASP A 814 3.89 40.31 -28.12
CA ASP A 814 3.58 41.74 -28.16
C ASP A 814 3.03 42.27 -26.83
N HIS A 815 3.24 41.53 -25.73
CA HIS A 815 2.85 41.97 -24.41
C HIS A 815 3.97 42.75 -23.71
N ASN A 816 3.60 43.87 -23.08
CA ASN A 816 4.54 44.80 -22.46
C ASN A 816 4.92 44.39 -21.02
N ASP A 817 5.37 43.14 -20.86
CA ASP A 817 5.68 42.53 -19.58
C ASP A 817 6.92 43.12 -18.92
N MET A 818 6.95 43.04 -17.59
CA MET A 818 7.95 43.72 -16.77
C MET A 818 8.43 42.80 -15.66
N VAL A 819 9.75 42.57 -15.61
CA VAL A 819 10.44 41.88 -14.51
C VAL A 819 11.06 42.93 -13.60
N TRP A 820 10.69 42.91 -12.31
CA TRP A 820 10.76 44.10 -11.46
C TRP A 820 11.37 43.84 -10.08
N ARG A 821 12.39 44.62 -9.66
CA ARG A 821 12.99 44.58 -8.30
C ARG A 821 13.43 43.20 -7.78
N ASN A 822 13.75 42.27 -8.67
CA ASN A 822 14.33 41.01 -8.25
C ASN A 822 15.81 41.22 -7.89
N THR A 823 16.35 40.34 -7.07
CA THR A 823 17.79 40.26 -6.76
C THR A 823 18.30 38.90 -7.18
N ALA A 824 19.29 38.87 -8.08
CA ALA A 824 19.88 37.64 -8.57
C ALA A 824 21.40 37.71 -8.42
N GLY A 825 22.01 36.69 -7.82
CA GLY A 825 23.46 36.65 -7.66
C GLY A 825 24.12 35.28 -7.73
N GLY A 826 25.34 35.24 -8.24
CA GLY A 826 26.13 34.00 -8.42
C GLY A 826 25.62 33.07 -9.53
N LEU A 827 24.73 33.53 -10.41
CA LEU A 827 24.10 32.73 -11.45
C LEU A 827 24.86 32.80 -12.78
N GLU A 828 24.64 31.82 -13.65
CA GLU A 828 25.14 31.86 -15.03
C GLU A 828 24.40 32.94 -15.82
N ASN A 829 23.07 32.93 -15.77
CA ASN A 829 22.24 33.96 -16.40
C ASN A 829 21.19 34.44 -15.38
N ALA A 830 21.22 35.70 -15.00
CA ALA A 830 20.30 36.24 -14.00
C ALA A 830 18.91 36.51 -14.58
N TYR A 831 18.82 37.32 -15.64
CA TYR A 831 17.57 37.71 -16.27
C TYR A 831 17.62 37.47 -17.77
N VAL A 832 16.74 36.60 -18.28
CA VAL A 832 16.73 36.19 -19.68
C VAL A 832 15.37 36.49 -20.28
N GLY A 833 15.35 37.13 -21.43
CA GLY A 833 14.21 37.14 -22.33
C GLY A 833 14.55 36.39 -23.59
N GLU A 834 13.76 35.37 -23.95
CA GLU A 834 14.08 34.49 -25.06
C GLU A 834 12.97 34.37 -26.11
N GLY A 835 13.38 34.20 -27.36
CA GLY A 835 12.46 34.14 -28.49
C GLY A 835 11.77 35.47 -28.76
N VAL A 836 10.51 35.45 -29.20
CA VAL A 836 9.75 36.66 -29.52
C VAL A 836 9.11 37.24 -28.25
N CYS A 837 9.80 38.22 -27.65
CA CYS A 837 9.35 38.94 -26.45
C CYS A 837 9.18 40.45 -26.73
N ALA A 838 8.91 40.82 -27.98
CA ALA A 838 8.55 42.17 -28.36
C ALA A 838 7.60 42.17 -29.56
N ASP A 839 6.80 43.23 -29.70
CA ASP A 839 5.96 43.44 -30.87
C ASP A 839 6.85 43.56 -32.13
N PRO A 840 6.69 42.70 -33.16
CA PRO A 840 7.54 42.74 -34.36
C PRO A 840 7.47 44.04 -35.17
N ASN A 841 6.44 44.85 -35.02
CA ASN A 841 6.29 46.16 -35.68
C ASN A 841 6.67 47.32 -34.74
N LEU A 842 6.59 47.12 -33.43
CA LEU A 842 6.79 48.14 -32.40
C LEU A 842 7.85 47.76 -31.36
N ARG A 843 8.89 47.01 -31.78
CA ARG A 843 9.95 46.42 -30.94
C ARG A 843 10.58 47.39 -29.94
N SER A 844 10.67 48.67 -30.27
CA SER A 844 11.23 49.72 -29.41
C SER A 844 10.32 50.16 -28.25
N THR A 845 9.02 49.89 -28.35
CA THR A 845 8.02 50.45 -27.43
C THR A 845 7.17 49.41 -26.72
N ILE A 846 6.99 48.22 -27.30
CA ILE A 846 6.13 47.16 -26.77
C ILE A 846 6.92 45.85 -26.72
N GLY A 847 7.01 45.26 -25.53
CA GLY A 847 7.68 43.97 -25.30
C GLY A 847 8.14 43.83 -23.86
N LEU A 848 8.94 42.81 -23.57
CA LEU A 848 9.55 42.56 -22.27
C LEU A 848 10.60 43.61 -21.89
N HIS A 849 10.53 44.11 -20.65
CA HIS A 849 11.53 45.01 -20.06
C HIS A 849 11.90 44.62 -18.63
N PHE A 850 13.14 44.93 -18.27
CA PHE A 850 13.72 44.68 -16.95
C PHE A 850 13.91 46.01 -16.23
N TYR A 851 13.32 46.15 -15.03
CA TYR A 851 13.42 47.37 -14.24
C TYR A 851 13.82 47.10 -12.79
N CYS A 852 14.70 47.94 -12.27
CA CYS A 852 15.08 47.99 -10.86
C CYS A 852 15.65 46.67 -10.29
N ASN A 853 16.09 45.76 -11.15
CA ASN A 853 16.63 44.47 -10.71
C ASN A 853 18.09 44.62 -10.28
N THR A 854 18.50 43.81 -9.32
CA THR A 854 19.87 43.82 -8.79
C THR A 854 20.64 42.61 -9.30
N ASN A 855 21.72 42.84 -10.03
CA ASN A 855 22.72 41.82 -10.37
C ASN A 855 23.85 41.84 -9.35
N ASN A 856 24.32 40.66 -8.93
CA ASN A 856 25.43 40.49 -8.01
C ASN A 856 26.29 39.26 -8.36
N ASN A 857 27.45 39.49 -8.97
CA ASN A 857 28.41 38.45 -9.38
C ASN A 857 27.81 37.36 -10.30
N ASN A 858 27.03 37.77 -11.30
CA ASN A 858 26.49 36.85 -12.32
C ASN A 858 27.43 36.76 -13.55
N GLN A 859 27.45 35.63 -14.27
CA GLN A 859 28.19 35.57 -15.55
C GLN A 859 27.53 36.46 -16.62
N VAL A 860 26.20 36.46 -16.67
CA VAL A 860 25.40 37.36 -17.49
C VAL A 860 24.29 37.99 -16.66
N GLY A 861 24.24 39.32 -16.63
CA GLY A 861 23.19 40.08 -15.94
C GLY A 861 21.86 40.01 -16.69
N ILE A 862 21.79 40.62 -17.88
CA ILE A 862 20.61 40.59 -18.74
C ILE A 862 20.96 39.92 -20.08
N TRP A 863 20.13 38.98 -20.54
CA TRP A 863 20.29 38.32 -21.83
C TRP A 863 19.03 38.42 -22.69
N SER A 864 19.14 39.10 -23.84
CA SER A 864 18.22 38.93 -24.97
C SER A 864 18.66 37.72 -25.80
N ARG A 865 18.02 36.57 -25.56
CA ARG A 865 18.44 35.25 -26.05
C ARG A 865 17.67 34.83 -27.30
N LYS A 866 18.42 34.54 -28.36
CA LYS A 866 17.92 33.85 -29.55
C LYS A 866 17.71 32.35 -29.25
N VAL A 867 16.57 31.81 -29.65
CA VAL A 867 16.22 30.39 -29.64
C VAL A 867 16.50 29.80 -31.03
N ASP A 868 17.58 29.04 -31.14
CA ASP A 868 18.04 28.51 -32.43
C ASP A 868 17.13 27.42 -33.02
N LEU A 869 16.34 26.73 -32.17
CA LEU A 869 15.37 25.73 -32.57
C LEU A 869 14.12 26.31 -33.25
N ASP A 870 13.96 27.64 -33.25
CA ASP A 870 12.88 28.35 -33.93
C ASP A 870 13.43 29.33 -34.99
N PRO A 871 14.06 28.83 -36.07
CA PRO A 871 14.65 29.69 -37.09
C PRO A 871 13.60 30.51 -37.87
N GLY A 872 12.33 30.06 -37.88
CA GLY A 872 11.23 30.72 -38.59
C GLY A 872 10.89 32.10 -38.02
N THR A 873 11.10 32.31 -36.73
CA THR A 873 10.86 33.60 -36.08
C THR A 873 12.13 34.40 -35.80
N ALA A 874 13.31 33.91 -36.21
CA ALA A 874 14.61 34.46 -35.81
C ALA A 874 14.78 35.99 -36.01
N ALA A 875 14.19 36.57 -37.06
CA ALA A 875 14.23 38.02 -37.32
C ALA A 875 13.42 38.84 -36.29
N ASN A 876 12.42 38.21 -35.66
CA ASN A 876 11.51 38.82 -34.69
C ASN A 876 11.91 38.52 -33.24
N GLN A 877 12.85 37.61 -33.01
CA GLN A 877 13.30 37.27 -31.66
C GLN A 877 14.10 38.43 -31.06
N THR A 878 13.62 38.92 -29.92
CA THR A 878 14.24 39.96 -29.08
C THR A 878 13.31 40.26 -27.89
N ILE A 879 13.88 40.78 -26.81
CA ILE A 879 13.14 41.61 -25.83
C ILE A 879 12.86 43.00 -26.41
N ARG A 880 12.10 43.85 -25.71
CA ARG A 880 11.90 45.25 -26.14
C ARG A 880 13.25 45.92 -26.40
N THR A 881 13.44 46.47 -27.60
CA THR A 881 14.74 47.00 -28.02
C THR A 881 15.11 48.30 -27.33
N ILE A 882 14.18 48.99 -26.67
CA ILE A 882 14.50 50.09 -25.75
C ILE A 882 14.17 49.65 -24.32
N GLN A 883 15.19 49.54 -23.48
CA GLN A 883 15.08 49.30 -22.05
C GLN A 883 15.18 50.65 -21.32
N GLY A 884 14.18 51.01 -20.52
CA GLY A 884 14.10 52.36 -19.94
C GLY A 884 13.54 53.41 -20.91
N SER A 885 13.64 54.68 -20.52
CA SER A 885 13.28 55.85 -21.32
C SER A 885 13.90 57.12 -20.73
N ILE A 886 13.85 58.24 -21.49
CA ILE A 886 14.28 59.57 -21.01
C ILE A 886 13.59 60.05 -19.72
N HIS A 887 12.38 59.57 -19.43
CA HIS A 887 11.60 59.99 -18.24
C HIS A 887 11.67 58.96 -17.11
N ARG A 888 12.31 57.82 -17.38
CA ARG A 888 12.33 56.67 -16.49
C ARG A 888 13.44 55.71 -16.92
N SER A 889 14.62 55.86 -16.32
CA SER A 889 15.71 54.89 -16.47
C SER A 889 15.27 53.49 -16.04
N ALA A 890 15.90 52.46 -16.61
CA ALA A 890 15.63 51.08 -16.25
C ALA A 890 16.05 50.75 -14.80
N ASP A 891 17.07 51.42 -14.27
CA ASP A 891 17.56 51.28 -12.88
C ASP A 891 17.96 49.86 -12.46
N ASN A 892 18.27 48.95 -13.40
CA ASN A 892 18.94 47.71 -13.02
C ASN A 892 20.39 48.03 -12.61
N THR A 893 20.93 47.30 -11.63
CA THR A 893 22.33 47.41 -11.22
C THR A 893 23.18 46.35 -11.89
N PHE A 894 24.43 46.67 -12.17
CA PHE A 894 25.41 45.79 -12.81
C PHE A 894 26.73 45.76 -12.04
N ASP A 895 27.37 44.59 -12.03
CA ASP A 895 28.65 44.37 -11.35
C ASP A 895 29.82 45.04 -12.07
N ARG A 896 29.74 45.17 -13.40
CA ARG A 896 30.81 45.73 -14.25
C ARG A 896 32.15 45.02 -13.97
N THR A 897 32.13 43.69 -13.98
CA THR A 897 33.31 42.85 -13.74
C THR A 897 33.92 42.39 -15.07
N PRO A 898 35.23 42.61 -15.32
CA PRO A 898 35.89 42.07 -16.51
C PRO A 898 35.73 40.56 -16.62
N GLY A 899 35.26 40.08 -17.77
CA GLY A 899 35.03 38.65 -18.04
C GLY A 899 33.59 38.18 -17.81
N GLN A 900 32.75 39.00 -17.17
CA GLN A 900 31.30 38.82 -17.11
C GLN A 900 30.63 39.79 -18.11
N LEU A 901 29.37 39.52 -18.49
CA LEU A 901 28.59 40.41 -19.34
C LEU A 901 27.45 41.06 -18.54
N ASP A 902 27.38 42.38 -18.55
CA ASP A 902 26.28 43.14 -17.98
C ASP A 902 25.02 42.93 -18.84
N ILE A 903 25.14 43.12 -20.17
CA ILE A 903 24.09 42.84 -21.15
C ILE A 903 24.61 42.01 -22.33
N LYS A 904 24.00 40.85 -22.52
CA LYS A 904 24.22 39.93 -23.65
C LYS A 904 23.08 40.00 -24.65
N ASN A 905 23.38 40.04 -25.95
CA ASN A 905 22.39 39.96 -27.02
C ASN A 905 22.89 39.00 -28.10
N THR A 906 22.14 37.93 -28.35
CA THR A 906 22.48 36.93 -29.39
C THR A 906 21.57 37.00 -30.62
N ASN A 907 20.74 38.03 -30.72
CA ASN A 907 19.86 38.27 -31.87
C ASN A 907 20.59 38.98 -33.01
N GLY A 908 19.94 39.12 -34.17
CA GLY A 908 20.51 39.82 -35.33
C GLY A 908 20.70 41.33 -35.10
N GLN A 909 21.56 41.96 -35.90
CA GLN A 909 21.87 43.40 -35.78
C GLN A 909 20.65 44.33 -35.90
N SER A 910 19.57 43.86 -36.54
CA SER A 910 18.29 44.58 -36.62
C SER A 910 17.55 44.70 -35.28
N ASN A 911 17.95 43.91 -34.28
CA ASN A 911 17.38 43.89 -32.92
C ASN A 911 18.43 44.32 -31.88
N SER A 912 19.20 45.38 -32.19
CA SER A 912 20.10 46.00 -31.21
C SER A 912 19.29 46.62 -30.07
N LEU A 913 19.84 46.56 -28.86
CA LEU A 913 19.23 47.13 -27.66
C LEU A 913 19.74 48.55 -27.42
N GLN A 914 18.86 49.46 -27.07
CA GLN A 914 19.17 50.75 -26.48
C GLN A 914 18.83 50.70 -24.99
N TYR A 915 19.77 51.05 -24.12
CA TYR A 915 19.60 50.94 -22.67
C TYR A 915 19.71 52.31 -21.99
N TRP A 916 18.61 52.76 -21.36
CA TRP A 916 18.55 54.00 -20.61
C TRP A 916 18.91 53.78 -19.14
N TRP A 917 20.05 54.35 -18.72
CA TRP A 917 20.53 54.33 -17.34
C TRP A 917 20.49 55.74 -16.72
N ALA A 918 20.53 55.82 -15.40
CA ALA A 918 20.50 57.09 -14.67
C ALA A 918 21.80 57.36 -13.92
N ASP A 919 22.12 58.64 -13.76
CA ASP A 919 23.29 59.05 -12.98
C ASP A 919 23.11 58.79 -11.47
N PRO A 920 24.18 58.40 -10.76
CA PRO A 920 25.55 58.19 -11.24
C PRO A 920 25.72 56.88 -12.02
N ALA A 921 26.68 56.83 -12.96
CA ALA A 921 26.98 55.64 -13.76
C ALA A 921 27.15 54.34 -12.97
N VAL A 922 27.81 54.34 -11.80
CA VAL A 922 27.90 53.14 -10.96
C VAL A 922 26.75 53.14 -9.96
N PRO A 923 25.92 52.09 -9.88
CA PRO A 923 26.02 50.79 -10.57
C PRO A 923 25.10 50.60 -11.80
N TYR A 924 24.53 51.66 -12.38
CA TYR A 924 23.41 51.56 -13.35
C TYR A 924 23.82 51.46 -14.83
N ASP A 925 25.01 51.95 -15.17
CA ASP A 925 25.60 51.94 -16.51
C ASP A 925 26.23 50.56 -16.81
N PRO A 926 25.73 49.83 -17.84
CA PRO A 926 26.30 48.55 -18.24
C PRO A 926 27.58 48.76 -19.05
N LEU A 927 28.72 48.25 -18.57
CA LEU A 927 30.03 48.46 -19.17
C LEU A 927 30.45 47.32 -20.11
N TYR A 928 30.20 46.07 -19.71
CA TYR A 928 30.63 44.88 -20.44
C TYR A 928 29.48 44.27 -21.22
N ASN A 929 29.29 44.75 -22.46
CA ASN A 929 28.16 44.35 -23.31
C ASN A 929 28.60 43.63 -24.58
N THR A 930 27.66 42.96 -25.26
CA THR A 930 27.92 42.41 -26.59
C THR A 930 28.19 43.54 -27.61
N PRO A 931 29.38 43.61 -28.24
CA PRO A 931 29.77 44.75 -29.07
C PRO A 931 28.86 44.97 -30.29
N ASN A 932 28.45 46.21 -30.54
CA ASN A 932 27.53 46.62 -31.62
C ASN A 932 26.06 46.15 -31.48
N PHE A 933 25.70 45.50 -30.38
CA PHE A 933 24.33 45.02 -30.14
C PHE A 933 23.65 45.72 -28.96
N VAL A 934 24.37 46.55 -28.21
CA VAL A 934 23.86 47.37 -27.11
C VAL A 934 24.42 48.78 -27.27
N GLN A 935 23.53 49.77 -27.29
CA GLN A 935 23.85 51.20 -27.23
C GLN A 935 23.31 51.75 -25.91
N ASP A 936 24.19 52.19 -25.03
CA ASP A 936 23.80 52.88 -23.81
C ASP A 936 23.40 54.33 -24.11
N ALA A 937 22.37 54.83 -23.41
CA ALA A 937 21.88 56.19 -23.54
C ALA A 937 21.67 56.77 -22.15
N ASN A 938 22.42 57.81 -21.81
CA ASN A 938 22.40 58.41 -20.48
C ASN A 938 22.00 59.89 -20.49
N GLU A 939 21.73 60.47 -21.66
CA GLU A 939 21.48 61.89 -21.80
C GLU A 939 20.32 62.23 -22.73
N SER A 940 19.68 63.36 -22.48
CA SER A 940 18.73 64.01 -23.37
C SER A 940 19.21 65.42 -23.65
N ASN A 941 19.54 65.75 -24.90
CA ASN A 941 20.07 67.06 -25.31
C ASN A 941 21.35 67.51 -24.56
N GLY A 942 22.20 66.57 -24.14
CA GLY A 942 23.45 66.84 -23.43
C GLY A 942 23.34 66.95 -21.91
N ASP A 943 22.13 66.77 -21.36
CA ASP A 943 21.90 66.67 -19.91
C ASP A 943 21.70 65.20 -19.51
N PRO A 944 22.37 64.71 -18.45
CA PRO A 944 22.18 63.35 -17.97
C PRO A 944 20.76 63.06 -17.49
N VAL A 945 20.29 61.81 -17.65
CA VAL A 945 19.02 61.35 -17.11
C VAL A 945 19.12 61.27 -15.59
N GLU A 946 18.48 62.22 -14.90
CA GLU A 946 18.37 62.19 -13.44
C GLU A 946 17.48 61.03 -12.98
N ARG A 947 17.95 60.31 -11.95
CA ARG A 947 17.18 59.23 -11.33
C ARG A 947 15.99 59.77 -10.54
N PRO A 948 14.72 59.46 -10.90
CA PRO A 948 13.58 59.88 -10.10
C PRO A 948 13.62 59.28 -8.68
N LEU A 949 13.32 60.09 -7.65
CA LEU A 949 13.34 59.68 -6.23
C LEU A 949 12.48 58.44 -5.90
N GLN A 950 11.52 58.09 -6.76
CA GLN A 950 10.60 56.97 -6.59
C GLN A 950 10.59 56.01 -7.79
N ASN A 951 11.65 55.98 -8.61
CA ASN A 951 11.66 55.19 -9.85
C ASN A 951 11.33 53.71 -9.63
N CYS A 952 11.88 53.16 -8.54
CA CYS A 952 11.66 51.77 -8.11
C CYS A 952 10.59 51.63 -7.03
N ALA A 953 9.87 52.68 -6.63
CA ALA A 953 8.84 52.58 -5.59
C ALA A 953 7.56 51.90 -6.09
N HIS A 954 7.18 52.16 -7.36
CA HIS A 954 5.92 51.68 -7.93
C HIS A 954 6.09 51.15 -9.34
N ARG A 955 5.47 49.98 -9.60
CA ARG A 955 5.50 49.32 -10.91
C ARG A 955 5.11 50.26 -12.05
N ASN A 956 4.03 50.99 -11.84
CA ASN A 956 3.54 52.02 -12.74
C ASN A 956 4.13 53.38 -12.35
N TYR A 957 4.94 53.97 -13.23
CA TYR A 957 5.36 55.35 -13.08
C TYR A 957 4.26 56.27 -13.63
N ILE A 958 3.66 57.08 -12.76
CA ILE A 958 2.74 58.13 -13.18
C ILE A 958 3.59 59.28 -13.72
N ILE A 959 3.55 59.51 -15.03
CA ILE A 959 4.10 60.74 -15.61
C ILE A 959 3.21 61.88 -15.12
N ILE A 960 3.71 62.68 -14.18
CA ILE A 960 3.10 63.94 -13.80
C ILE A 960 3.48 64.96 -14.88
N ASP A 961 2.54 65.13 -15.81
CA ASP A 961 2.36 66.25 -16.78
C ASP A 961 3.34 66.39 -17.96
N GLY A 962 2.78 66.56 -19.18
CA GLY A 962 3.42 67.40 -20.20
C GLY A 962 3.69 66.93 -21.64
N VAL A 963 3.35 65.71 -22.11
CA VAL A 963 3.52 65.39 -23.56
C VAL A 963 2.24 64.84 -24.21
N ALA A 964 1.61 65.70 -25.00
CA ALA A 964 0.28 65.57 -25.59
C ALA A 964 0.11 64.51 -26.71
N GLY A 965 1.04 63.58 -26.89
CA GLY A 965 0.96 62.55 -27.95
C GLY A 965 0.27 61.25 -27.51
N GLY A 966 0.66 60.69 -26.35
CA GLY A 966 0.18 59.39 -25.87
C GLY A 966 -1.20 59.41 -25.23
N HIS A 967 -1.61 60.56 -24.67
CA HIS A 967 -2.92 60.70 -24.03
C HIS A 967 -4.08 60.60 -25.03
N MET A 968 -3.90 61.00 -26.29
CA MET A 968 -4.92 60.87 -27.31
C MET A 968 -5.13 59.41 -27.72
N HIS A 969 -4.05 58.63 -27.82
CA HIS A 969 -4.15 57.21 -28.14
C HIS A 969 -4.70 56.40 -26.96
N LEU A 970 -4.24 56.66 -25.73
CA LEU A 970 -4.80 56.03 -24.53
C LEU A 970 -6.25 56.44 -24.25
N ALA A 971 -6.65 57.68 -24.56
CA ALA A 971 -8.04 58.12 -24.46
C ALA A 971 -8.92 57.50 -25.56
N ASN A 972 -8.40 57.36 -26.78
CA ASN A 972 -9.08 56.67 -27.88
C ASN A 972 -9.21 55.16 -27.60
N GLU A 973 -8.18 54.51 -27.05
CA GLU A 973 -8.21 53.11 -26.61
C GLU A 973 -9.12 52.92 -25.38
N LYS A 974 -9.14 53.85 -24.42
CA LYS A 974 -10.11 53.83 -23.32
C LYS A 974 -11.54 54.03 -23.81
N MET A 975 -11.77 54.88 -24.80
CA MET A 975 -13.07 55.03 -25.45
C MET A 975 -13.42 53.79 -26.28
N ALA A 976 -12.47 53.19 -27.00
CA ALA A 976 -12.69 51.97 -27.77
C ALA A 976 -12.99 50.79 -26.85
N TYR A 977 -12.25 50.64 -25.76
CA TYR A 977 -12.52 49.67 -24.69
C TYR A 977 -13.85 49.97 -23.99
N GLY A 978 -14.16 51.22 -23.68
CA GLY A 978 -15.44 51.63 -23.11
C GLY A 978 -16.62 51.32 -24.03
N ASN A 979 -16.46 51.55 -25.34
CA ASN A 979 -17.46 51.24 -26.35
C ASN A 979 -17.60 49.73 -26.59
N ALA A 980 -16.49 48.99 -26.60
CA ALA A 980 -16.48 47.53 -26.72
C ALA A 980 -17.10 46.86 -25.49
N ARG A 981 -16.80 47.35 -24.29
CA ARG A 981 -17.43 46.91 -23.03
C ARG A 981 -18.91 47.26 -23.02
N TYR A 982 -19.29 48.47 -23.43
CA TYR A 982 -20.70 48.86 -23.54
C TYR A 982 -21.45 47.97 -24.55
N LEU A 983 -20.85 47.66 -25.71
CA LEU A 983 -21.42 46.72 -26.68
C LEU A 983 -21.52 45.29 -26.14
N TYR A 984 -20.51 44.83 -25.39
CA TYR A 984 -20.50 43.53 -24.73
C TYR A 984 -21.58 43.44 -23.65
N ASP A 985 -21.71 44.46 -22.80
CA ASP A 985 -22.74 44.54 -21.75
C ASP A 985 -24.16 44.62 -22.37
N GLN A 986 -24.33 45.23 -23.55
CA GLN A 986 -25.61 45.23 -24.29
C GLN A 986 -25.91 43.91 -25.01
N LEU A 987 -24.91 43.10 -25.35
CA LEU A 987 -25.08 41.78 -25.96
C LEU A 987 -25.46 40.70 -24.94
N ILE A 988 -25.19 40.92 -23.64
CA ILE A 988 -25.55 40.00 -22.56
C ILE A 988 -27.02 40.20 -22.11
N ASP A 989 -27.59 41.39 -22.30
CA ASP A 989 -28.99 41.70 -21.95
C ASP A 989 -29.98 41.52 -23.13
N GLY A 990 -29.57 40.84 -24.21
CA GLY A 990 -30.36 40.66 -25.42
C GLY A 990 -30.58 39.20 -25.84
N VAL A 991 -31.68 38.62 -25.33
CA VAL A 991 -32.31 37.30 -25.59
C VAL A 991 -31.90 36.16 -24.68
#